data_AF-A0A968Q6U9-F1
#
_entry.id   AF-A0A968Q6U9-F1
#
_cell.length_a   1.000
_cell.length_b   1.000
_cell.length_c   1.000
_cell.angle_alpha   90.00
_cell.angle_beta   90.00
_cell.angle_gamma   90.00
#
_symmetry.space_group_name_H-M   'P 1'
#
loop_
_entity.id
_entity.type
_entity.pdbx_description
1 polymer ?
#
loop_
_entity_poly.entity_id
_entity_poly.type
_entity_poly.pdbx_seq_one_letter_code
_entity_poly.pdbx_strand_id
1 'polypeptide(L)'
;MLVSLRQTLAEDYRDFDESYHRVLTAEDCLTALYKLVELTPTERLSLDLPAGDGLTLLQRALLILQTVGGLENYEMLLRLYKAAVGLDFTQAEVVLNNLAEVDDLIAESVREALGFLPQRSSKGQGEDRLPGREETILELTRKAQREIRRILARSGNQQFSVTGGAIVDSYVRHYLQPAFVKKLAQSIVANERLTDQFPVYLKRITLTASGPLPFADRELDVLTQAQGPYPPLLHPVLRQLDQQTSLNTPPELPGPGDYELASQEATQVTVEFYIKVPSDYQPMIQDRFESLASQDQQRIDFTISSTGIGGALSHVIKVINLALLQDIHCLRNYFPIAHDVTSTQAIIRDNVASPVWAHSLVKLCHKPVLGETLKACQDNEFKNYEEFAFGEPIGHGDYCGFDFLLSQVQASLQARLQAIRNAGIRPNQYIQQLCQRVERLKIMQDAQTYLRGYPFSSLAMIGIIEQNILPAGPTPNAPLQKTDPYVYFEACLSIAEALLDEGIYRPVRAYLRRLEVMDEFVDQGLETSQSDFTTIEVFSGSLIIRYLICLANYYYLYDTEDRTEKYLPPGCQTDVNREVLVQRAWSTLNQAQQHVSLRLRKYVVINEVSQGTFHPHYLLLSQIAYLRTKLLLFFPQWVPTDEICLPTESFSGRLRTEASIHWGRLYLAEKARLYAAADGESEVYACYAAMQSWLYLIAAYAGSEKLTLIKPTDSDRVHRPQLSPKQCFDWARQLRDHALVAYAETGQQCYYQVKEKSGLARDIRDEFGSYQIEKIPPIYEARGQQYIQWSQSEQELLVLDMSLLAVNPKDLPKLSPHHPTQNIYLFGTNACYLFFARGLYVLCTNEADEFGATESLASEIDWDAKLLHAMRLLNTAWAIAEEGGEVTKDQQDGERVYHISRSFSSDRQPSRFSYPEIDAIRDLYPRRITEIADLGKIFAVACMVLRLGLLPPADQAALESDIESLLDNVHNAQNLQRSRTQRALIQRQKRYNGHLEAYLNRAKACLQKHKNLTHQTLDMAEKRDALIKDLFSGLLMP
;
A
#
# COMPACT_ATOMS: atom_id res chain seq x y z
N MET A 1 24.65 33.18 -38.79
CA MET A 1 23.53 32.90 -37.87
C MET A 1 23.73 31.62 -37.06
N LEU A 2 23.88 30.41 -37.62
CA LEU A 2 24.38 29.25 -36.81
C LEU A 2 25.81 29.51 -36.29
N VAL A 3 26.63 30.16 -37.12
CA VAL A 3 27.93 30.71 -36.69
C VAL A 3 27.76 31.81 -35.65
N SER A 4 26.66 32.61 -35.71
CA SER A 4 26.41 33.62 -34.68
C SER A 4 25.92 32.96 -33.42
N LEU A 5 24.91 32.07 -33.41
CA LEU A 5 24.49 31.29 -32.23
C LEU A 5 25.67 30.50 -31.62
N ARG A 6 26.53 29.89 -32.43
CA ARG A 6 27.78 29.24 -31.97
C ARG A 6 28.77 30.26 -31.40
N GLN A 7 28.86 31.45 -31.97
CA GLN A 7 29.69 32.55 -31.47
C GLN A 7 29.09 33.18 -30.21
N THR A 8 27.78 33.42 -30.14
CA THR A 8 27.03 33.97 -29.01
C THR A 8 27.07 32.97 -27.86
N LEU A 9 26.77 31.69 -28.11
CA LEU A 9 27.04 30.64 -27.12
C LEU A 9 28.51 30.66 -26.72
N ALA A 10 29.47 30.69 -27.66
CA ALA A 10 30.89 30.74 -27.33
C ALA A 10 31.39 32.07 -26.73
N GLU A 11 30.62 33.15 -26.77
CA GLU A 11 30.88 34.50 -26.25
C GLU A 11 30.25 34.61 -24.86
N ASP A 12 28.99 34.24 -24.71
CA ASP A 12 28.30 34.02 -23.42
C ASP A 12 29.06 32.99 -22.54
N TYR A 13 29.63 31.94 -23.14
CA TYR A 13 30.52 30.98 -22.47
C TYR A 13 31.91 31.56 -22.15
N ARG A 14 32.38 32.57 -22.89
CA ARG A 14 33.66 33.27 -22.63
C ARG A 14 33.52 34.35 -21.56
N ASP A 15 32.32 34.92 -21.41
CA ASP A 15 32.00 35.98 -20.46
C ASP A 15 31.64 35.47 -19.06
N PHE A 16 31.81 34.17 -18.80
CA PHE A 16 31.62 33.50 -17.51
C PHE A 16 30.19 33.52 -16.94
N ASP A 17 29.18 33.90 -17.72
CA ASP A 17 27.80 34.05 -17.24
C ASP A 17 26.95 32.76 -17.29
N GLU A 18 27.40 31.68 -17.95
CA GLU A 18 26.67 30.40 -17.94
C GLU A 18 27.56 29.18 -17.66
N SER A 19 27.14 28.39 -16.67
CA SER A 19 27.63 27.04 -16.41
C SER A 19 27.39 26.11 -17.61
N TYR A 20 28.16 25.02 -17.73
CA TYR A 20 27.97 23.92 -18.70
C TYR A 20 26.57 23.22 -18.65
N HIS A 21 25.61 23.80 -17.94
CA HIS A 21 24.30 23.28 -17.61
C HIS A 21 23.14 24.03 -18.30
N ARG A 22 23.39 24.91 -19.28
CA ARG A 22 22.29 25.55 -20.02
C ARG A 22 21.49 24.51 -20.80
N VAL A 23 20.23 24.32 -20.40
CA VAL A 23 19.24 23.53 -21.13
C VAL A 23 18.78 24.37 -22.33
N LEU A 24 19.04 23.90 -23.55
CA LEU A 24 18.53 24.56 -24.76
C LEU A 24 17.01 24.59 -24.70
N THR A 25 16.42 25.77 -24.92
CA THR A 25 14.96 25.88 -24.98
C THR A 25 14.42 25.19 -26.23
N ALA A 26 13.13 24.85 -26.25
CA ALA A 26 12.48 24.27 -27.43
C ALA A 26 12.65 25.17 -28.68
N GLU A 27 12.58 26.50 -28.51
CA GLU A 27 12.82 27.49 -29.58
C GLU A 27 14.27 27.50 -30.07
N ASP A 28 15.25 27.38 -29.18
CA ASP A 28 16.68 27.32 -29.54
C ASP A 28 16.99 26.05 -30.36
N CYS A 29 16.47 24.90 -29.92
CA CYS A 29 16.58 23.62 -30.62
C CYS A 29 15.89 23.68 -32.00
N LEU A 30 14.66 24.22 -32.06
CA LEU A 30 13.90 24.38 -33.30
C LEU A 30 14.61 25.27 -34.30
N THR A 31 15.13 26.40 -33.84
CA THR A 31 15.84 27.37 -34.68
C THR A 31 17.13 26.78 -35.25
N ALA A 32 17.88 26.02 -34.44
CA ALA A 32 19.08 25.31 -34.90
C ALA A 32 18.74 24.19 -35.89
N LEU A 33 17.65 23.45 -35.66
CA LEU A 33 17.22 22.32 -36.50
C LEU A 33 16.60 22.73 -37.83
N TYR A 34 15.78 23.79 -37.88
CA TYR A 34 15.25 24.35 -39.14
C TYR A 34 16.38 24.72 -40.09
N LYS A 35 17.49 25.26 -39.56
CA LYS A 35 18.66 25.62 -40.37
C LYS A 35 19.52 24.42 -40.75
N LEU A 36 19.60 23.38 -39.92
CA LEU A 36 20.26 22.10 -40.27
C LEU A 36 19.50 21.31 -41.34
N VAL A 37 18.18 21.55 -41.49
CA VAL A 37 17.33 20.94 -42.52
C VAL A 37 17.56 21.52 -43.90
N GLU A 38 17.84 22.83 -44.01
CA GLU A 38 18.09 23.54 -45.27
C GLU A 38 19.47 23.23 -45.88
N LEU A 39 20.38 22.58 -45.13
CA LEU A 39 21.74 22.28 -45.59
C LEU A 39 21.77 21.10 -46.57
N THR A 40 22.27 21.36 -47.77
CA THR A 40 22.62 20.36 -48.78
C THR A 40 23.73 19.42 -48.28
N PRO A 41 23.86 18.20 -48.84
CA PRO A 41 24.93 17.27 -48.48
C PRO A 41 26.33 17.89 -48.61
N THR A 42 26.52 18.76 -49.59
CA THR A 42 27.74 19.55 -49.82
C THR A 42 27.97 20.61 -48.75
N GLU A 43 26.91 21.26 -48.26
CA GLU A 43 27.00 22.24 -47.17
C GLU A 43 27.22 21.57 -45.80
N ARG A 44 26.75 20.34 -45.61
CA ARG A 44 27.06 19.54 -44.41
C ARG A 44 28.52 19.13 -44.37
N LEU A 45 29.06 18.69 -45.51
CA LEU A 45 30.48 18.40 -45.67
C LEU A 45 31.36 19.64 -45.47
N SER A 46 30.91 20.82 -45.89
CA SER A 46 31.65 22.07 -45.68
C SER A 46 31.57 22.60 -44.25
N LEU A 47 30.55 22.21 -43.49
CA LEU A 47 30.36 22.54 -42.08
C LEU A 47 30.90 21.48 -41.11
N ASP A 48 31.53 20.42 -41.63
CA ASP A 48 32.08 19.30 -40.86
C ASP A 48 31.01 18.58 -39.99
N LEU A 49 29.78 18.50 -40.52
CA LEU A 49 28.65 17.84 -39.85
C LEU A 49 28.60 16.36 -40.28
N PRO A 50 28.57 15.39 -39.33
CA PRO A 50 28.65 13.97 -39.66
C PRO A 50 27.47 13.52 -40.55
N ALA A 51 27.80 12.77 -41.60
CA ALA A 51 26.83 12.18 -42.50
C ALA A 51 26.17 10.96 -41.82
N GLY A 52 25.05 11.19 -41.12
CA GLY A 52 24.19 10.10 -40.65
C GLY A 52 24.30 9.80 -39.16
N ASP A 53 24.27 10.82 -38.31
CA ASP A 53 24.03 10.57 -36.91
C ASP A 53 22.52 10.25 -36.71
N GLY A 54 22.20 8.96 -36.57
CA GLY A 54 20.84 8.46 -36.40
C GLY A 54 20.11 9.15 -35.24
N LEU A 55 20.84 9.57 -34.21
CA LEU A 55 20.38 10.35 -33.07
C LEU A 55 20.00 11.80 -33.44
N THR A 56 20.76 12.42 -34.34
CA THR A 56 20.44 13.74 -34.91
C THR A 56 19.25 13.66 -35.86
N LEU A 57 19.10 12.56 -36.62
CA LEU A 57 17.92 12.27 -37.44
C LEU A 57 16.67 11.95 -36.60
N LEU A 58 16.86 11.26 -35.47
CA LEU A 58 15.83 10.97 -34.48
C LEU A 58 15.35 12.24 -33.79
N GLN A 59 16.27 13.07 -33.30
CA GLN A 59 15.96 14.40 -32.74
C GLN A 59 15.28 15.27 -33.80
N ARG A 60 15.76 15.28 -35.04
CA ARG A 60 15.18 16.00 -36.18
C ARG A 60 13.76 15.53 -36.51
N ALA A 61 13.50 14.23 -36.46
CA ALA A 61 12.16 13.72 -36.72
C ALA A 61 11.22 13.94 -35.53
N LEU A 62 11.68 13.75 -34.29
CA LEU A 62 10.93 14.05 -33.06
C LEU A 62 10.52 15.53 -33.02
N LEU A 63 11.40 16.46 -33.39
CA LEU A 63 11.10 17.91 -33.40
C LEU A 63 10.24 18.37 -34.60
N ILE A 64 10.36 17.75 -35.78
CA ILE A 64 9.46 18.01 -36.92
C ILE A 64 8.03 17.55 -36.58
N LEU A 65 7.91 16.42 -35.89
CA LEU A 65 6.64 15.88 -35.41
C LEU A 65 5.99 16.80 -34.35
N GLN A 66 6.80 17.33 -33.42
CA GLN A 66 6.37 18.32 -32.42
C GLN A 66 6.05 19.72 -32.97
N THR A 67 6.24 20.00 -34.27
CA THR A 67 6.00 21.34 -34.84
C THR A 67 5.07 21.37 -36.04
N VAL A 68 4.92 20.26 -36.76
CA VAL A 68 3.95 20.13 -37.85
C VAL A 68 2.79 19.28 -37.33
N GLY A 69 1.81 19.95 -36.69
CA GLY A 69 0.61 19.29 -36.20
C GLY A 69 -0.05 18.40 -37.27
N GLY A 70 -0.39 17.17 -36.89
CA GLY A 70 -1.11 16.22 -37.75
C GLY A 70 -0.26 15.18 -38.50
N LEU A 71 1.06 15.07 -38.25
CA LEU A 71 1.93 14.07 -38.88
C LEU A 71 2.60 13.07 -37.91
N GLU A 72 2.27 13.09 -36.61
CA GLU A 72 2.79 12.14 -35.61
C GLU A 72 2.19 10.74 -35.79
N ASN A 73 2.58 10.03 -36.86
CA ASN A 73 2.30 8.60 -36.93
C ASN A 73 3.26 7.88 -35.97
N TYR A 74 2.73 7.33 -34.88
CA TYR A 74 3.44 6.49 -33.91
C TYR A 74 4.34 5.44 -34.59
N GLU A 75 3.90 4.84 -35.70
CA GLU A 75 4.71 3.89 -36.48
C GLU A 75 5.97 4.53 -37.06
N MET A 76 5.91 5.80 -37.45
CA MET A 76 7.05 6.53 -38.01
C MET A 76 8.09 6.83 -36.93
N LEU A 77 7.66 7.29 -35.75
CA LEU A 77 8.54 7.46 -34.58
C LEU A 77 9.21 6.15 -34.18
N LEU A 78 8.43 5.07 -34.12
CA LEU A 78 8.91 3.73 -33.82
C LEU A 78 9.92 3.24 -34.87
N ARG A 79 9.64 3.43 -36.16
CA ARG A 79 10.54 3.03 -37.26
C ARG A 79 11.82 3.87 -37.28
N LEU A 80 11.73 5.17 -37.01
CA LEU A 80 12.88 6.07 -36.94
C LEU A 80 13.74 5.79 -35.71
N TYR A 81 13.14 5.56 -34.55
CA TYR A 81 13.83 5.12 -33.34
C TYR A 81 14.51 3.77 -33.58
N LYS A 82 13.80 2.77 -34.08
CA LYS A 82 14.39 1.47 -34.44
C LYS A 82 15.47 1.58 -35.50
N ALA A 83 15.40 2.52 -36.45
CA ALA A 83 16.45 2.74 -37.45
C ALA A 83 17.66 3.53 -36.90
N ALA A 84 17.44 4.44 -35.95
CA ALA A 84 18.50 5.20 -35.28
C ALA A 84 19.23 4.36 -34.22
N VAL A 85 18.50 3.47 -33.57
CA VAL A 85 18.96 2.62 -32.47
C VAL A 85 19.44 1.26 -32.97
N GLY A 86 18.80 0.74 -34.02
CA GLY A 86 19.15 -0.49 -34.71
C GLY A 86 20.52 -0.36 -35.34
N LEU A 87 21.53 -0.77 -34.59
CA LEU A 87 22.84 -1.03 -35.14
C LEU A 87 22.68 -2.19 -36.12
N ASP A 88 22.95 -1.91 -37.39
CA ASP A 88 23.22 -2.98 -38.33
C ASP A 88 24.61 -3.54 -38.01
N PHE A 89 24.68 -4.46 -37.03
CA PHE A 89 25.88 -5.21 -36.64
C PHE A 89 26.42 -6.09 -37.79
N THR A 90 25.76 -6.09 -38.94
CA THR A 90 26.18 -6.79 -40.15
C THR A 90 27.14 -5.98 -41.04
N GLN A 91 27.32 -4.67 -40.78
CA GLN A 91 28.34 -3.90 -41.49
C GLN A 91 29.75 -4.39 -41.12
N ALA A 92 30.51 -4.81 -42.13
CA ALA A 92 31.85 -5.36 -41.98
C ALA A 92 32.87 -4.24 -41.68
N GLU A 93 32.93 -3.79 -40.42
CA GLU A 93 34.08 -3.04 -39.90
C GLU A 93 35.26 -3.99 -39.62
N VAL A 94 36.48 -3.43 -39.54
CA VAL A 94 37.71 -4.20 -39.26
C VAL A 94 37.59 -4.91 -37.90
N VAL A 95 37.75 -6.23 -37.89
CA VAL A 95 37.62 -7.06 -36.67
C VAL A 95 38.72 -6.69 -35.67
N LEU A 96 38.33 -6.42 -34.42
CA LEU A 96 39.25 -6.21 -33.30
C LEU A 96 39.84 -7.55 -32.85
N ASN A 97 41.16 -7.63 -32.73
CA ASN A 97 41.89 -8.88 -32.50
C ASN A 97 42.30 -9.11 -31.05
N ASN A 98 42.39 -8.05 -30.25
CA ASN A 98 42.88 -8.05 -28.87
C ASN A 98 42.30 -6.85 -28.08
N LEU A 99 42.52 -6.87 -26.75
CA LEU A 99 42.06 -5.81 -25.85
C LEU A 99 42.72 -4.43 -26.07
N ALA A 100 43.95 -4.37 -26.60
CA ALA A 100 44.63 -3.10 -26.83
C ALA A 100 43.94 -2.32 -27.97
N GLU A 101 43.58 -3.01 -29.05
CA GLU A 101 42.78 -2.43 -30.15
C GLU A 101 41.42 -1.92 -29.68
N VAL A 102 40.80 -2.60 -28.70
CA VAL A 102 39.54 -2.16 -28.06
C VAL A 102 39.77 -0.89 -27.23
N ASP A 103 40.83 -0.87 -26.40
CA ASP A 103 41.16 0.27 -25.53
C ASP A 103 41.49 1.54 -26.35
N ASP A 104 42.18 1.39 -27.48
CA ASP A 104 42.50 2.48 -28.42
C ASP A 104 41.21 3.03 -29.07
N LEU A 105 40.32 2.16 -29.53
CA LEU A 105 39.05 2.55 -30.14
C LEU A 105 38.13 3.27 -29.14
N ILE A 106 38.11 2.85 -27.87
CA ILE A 106 37.39 3.58 -26.81
C ILE A 106 37.97 4.99 -26.65
N ALA A 107 39.30 5.12 -26.59
CA ALA A 107 39.94 6.42 -26.40
C ALA A 107 39.63 7.38 -27.56
N GLU A 108 39.61 6.87 -28.80
CA GLU A 108 39.18 7.62 -29.98
C GLU A 108 37.71 8.04 -29.88
N SER A 109 36.82 7.08 -29.61
CA SER A 109 35.36 7.31 -29.54
C SER A 109 34.97 8.31 -28.45
N VAL A 110 35.59 8.23 -27.27
CA VAL A 110 35.36 9.17 -26.16
C VAL A 110 35.87 10.56 -26.52
N ARG A 111 37.06 10.66 -27.14
CA ARG A 111 37.63 11.95 -27.56
C ARG A 111 36.76 12.63 -28.62
N GLU A 112 36.18 11.86 -29.54
CA GLU A 112 35.23 12.33 -30.54
C GLU A 112 33.93 12.83 -29.89
N ALA A 113 33.32 12.04 -29.01
CA ALA A 113 32.07 12.39 -28.29
C ALA A 113 32.21 13.62 -27.38
N LEU A 114 33.43 13.90 -26.91
CA LEU A 114 33.78 15.05 -26.08
C LEU A 114 34.45 16.18 -26.88
N GLY A 115 34.46 16.07 -28.22
CA GLY A 115 35.15 16.97 -29.15
C GLY A 115 34.80 18.45 -28.99
N PHE A 116 33.57 18.72 -28.53
CA PHE A 116 33.01 20.06 -28.35
C PHE A 116 33.41 20.76 -27.05
N LEU A 117 34.01 20.07 -26.08
CA LEU A 117 34.44 20.70 -24.84
C LEU A 117 35.61 21.68 -25.11
N PRO A 118 35.65 22.87 -24.50
CA PRO A 118 36.76 23.80 -24.68
C PRO A 118 38.04 23.29 -23.96
N GLN A 119 39.22 23.60 -24.51
CA GLN A 119 40.51 23.28 -23.87
C GLN A 119 40.71 24.18 -22.63
N ARG A 120 40.27 23.73 -21.47
CA ARG A 120 40.63 24.35 -20.18
C ARG A 120 42.05 23.94 -19.79
N SER A 121 42.93 24.91 -19.58
CA SER A 121 44.24 24.66 -18.98
C SER A 121 44.07 24.47 -17.47
N SER A 122 44.55 23.36 -16.90
CA SER A 122 44.43 22.97 -15.48
C SER A 122 45.21 23.87 -14.49
N LYS A 123 45.57 25.10 -14.89
CA LYS A 123 46.40 26.03 -14.12
C LYS A 123 45.55 27.13 -13.47
N GLY A 124 44.79 26.76 -12.43
CA GLY A 124 44.22 27.69 -11.46
C GLY A 124 44.63 27.27 -10.04
N GLN A 125 45.12 28.23 -9.23
CA GLN A 125 45.31 28.06 -7.79
C GLN A 125 44.00 28.40 -7.08
N GLY A 126 43.33 27.39 -6.52
CA GLY A 126 42.07 27.49 -5.78
C GLY A 126 41.44 26.10 -5.57
N GLU A 127 40.64 25.93 -4.51
CA GLU A 127 40.06 24.63 -4.11
C GLU A 127 38.95 24.12 -5.06
N ASP A 128 38.40 24.96 -5.94
CA ASP A 128 37.43 24.57 -6.98
C ASP A 128 38.12 24.20 -8.31
N ARG A 129 38.89 23.11 -8.31
CA ARG A 129 39.42 22.53 -9.57
C ARG A 129 38.35 21.73 -10.30
N LEU A 130 37.56 22.39 -11.14
CA LEU A 130 36.78 21.70 -12.18
C LEU A 130 37.75 21.01 -13.17
N PRO A 131 37.57 19.71 -13.47
CA PRO A 131 38.51 18.96 -14.29
C PRO A 131 38.66 19.55 -15.71
N GLY A 132 39.89 19.56 -16.21
CA GLY A 132 40.17 19.99 -17.59
C GLY A 132 39.64 19.00 -18.63
N ARG A 133 39.41 19.43 -19.88
CA ARG A 133 38.91 18.57 -20.97
C ARG A 133 39.65 17.24 -21.08
N GLU A 134 40.99 17.28 -21.06
CA GLU A 134 41.83 16.09 -21.15
C GLU A 134 41.69 15.17 -19.93
N GLU A 135 41.49 15.72 -18.74
CA GLU A 135 41.25 14.93 -17.52
C GLU A 135 39.89 14.22 -17.60
N THR A 136 38.84 14.91 -18.07
CA THR A 136 37.50 14.32 -18.28
C THR A 136 37.52 13.24 -19.36
N ILE A 137 38.23 13.47 -20.48
CA ILE A 137 38.43 12.44 -21.52
C ILE A 137 39.10 11.22 -20.90
N LEU A 138 40.20 11.41 -20.18
CA LEU A 138 40.98 10.33 -19.60
C LEU A 138 40.19 9.55 -18.53
N GLU A 139 39.38 10.23 -17.72
CA GLU A 139 38.49 9.59 -16.75
C GLU A 139 37.39 8.77 -17.44
N LEU A 140 36.69 9.34 -18.41
CA LEU A 140 35.60 8.66 -19.13
C LEU A 140 36.12 7.50 -19.99
N THR A 141 37.30 7.63 -20.61
CA THR A 141 37.99 6.52 -21.27
C THR A 141 38.26 5.39 -20.27
N ARG A 142 38.81 5.69 -19.08
CA ARG A 142 39.02 4.67 -18.05
C ARG A 142 37.72 4.00 -17.58
N LYS A 143 36.64 4.77 -17.42
CA LYS A 143 35.31 4.23 -17.07
C LYS A 143 34.78 3.29 -18.16
N ALA A 144 34.85 3.70 -19.43
CA ALA A 144 34.44 2.86 -20.56
C ALA A 144 35.25 1.57 -20.67
N GLN A 145 36.58 1.66 -20.54
CA GLN A 145 37.44 0.48 -20.47
C GLN A 145 37.09 -0.45 -19.30
N ARG A 146 36.76 0.13 -18.13
CA ARG A 146 36.34 -0.64 -16.95
C ARG A 146 35.03 -1.38 -17.19
N GLU A 147 34.05 -0.79 -17.87
CA GLU A 147 32.79 -1.47 -18.20
C GLU A 147 33.00 -2.61 -19.19
N ILE A 148 33.82 -2.44 -20.24
CA ILE A 148 34.18 -3.55 -21.13
C ILE A 148 34.86 -4.68 -20.35
N ARG A 149 35.78 -4.35 -19.45
CA ARG A 149 36.43 -5.36 -18.59
C ARG A 149 35.44 -6.03 -17.63
N ARG A 150 34.45 -5.31 -17.10
CA ARG A 150 33.35 -5.88 -16.28
C ARG A 150 32.49 -6.84 -17.09
N ILE A 151 32.18 -6.48 -18.33
CA ILE A 151 31.46 -7.31 -19.28
C ILE A 151 32.23 -8.62 -19.50
N LEU A 152 33.53 -8.53 -19.80
CA LEU A 152 34.41 -9.68 -19.95
C LEU A 152 34.48 -10.54 -18.68
N ALA A 153 34.58 -9.94 -17.50
CA ALA A 153 34.60 -10.67 -16.24
C ALA A 153 33.30 -11.45 -15.99
N ARG A 154 32.14 -10.81 -16.24
CA ARG A 154 30.81 -11.42 -16.07
C ARG A 154 30.53 -12.54 -17.07
N SER A 155 31.16 -12.50 -18.23
CA SER A 155 31.10 -13.59 -19.21
C SER A 155 31.86 -14.86 -18.79
N GLY A 156 32.64 -14.83 -17.70
CA GLY A 156 33.44 -15.97 -17.22
C GLY A 156 34.75 -16.20 -17.97
N ASN A 157 34.99 -15.51 -19.10
CA ASN A 157 36.18 -15.70 -19.94
C ASN A 157 37.51 -15.33 -19.28
N GLN A 158 37.48 -14.56 -18.18
CA GLN A 158 38.67 -14.18 -17.41
C GLN A 158 39.04 -15.20 -16.31
N GLN A 159 38.23 -16.24 -16.06
CA GLN A 159 38.46 -17.18 -14.94
C GLN A 159 39.45 -18.31 -15.25
N PHE A 160 39.85 -18.51 -16.51
CA PHE A 160 40.86 -19.51 -16.90
C PHE A 160 42.28 -18.93 -16.87
N SER A 161 43.04 -19.20 -15.81
CA SER A 161 44.37 -18.60 -15.59
C SER A 161 45.51 -19.16 -16.45
N VAL A 162 45.33 -20.31 -17.13
CA VAL A 162 46.42 -20.99 -17.87
C VAL A 162 46.43 -20.63 -19.38
N THR A 163 45.32 -20.11 -19.92
CA THR A 163 45.14 -19.75 -21.36
C THR A 163 44.42 -18.41 -21.57
N GLY A 164 44.32 -17.57 -20.54
CA GLY A 164 43.43 -16.41 -20.49
C GLY A 164 43.54 -15.42 -21.66
N GLY A 165 44.73 -15.19 -22.22
CA GLY A 165 44.91 -14.28 -23.37
C GLY A 165 44.19 -14.73 -24.63
N ALA A 166 44.35 -15.99 -25.03
CA ALA A 166 43.76 -16.53 -26.27
C ALA A 166 42.23 -16.66 -26.19
N ILE A 167 41.70 -16.95 -25.00
CA ILE A 167 40.25 -17.03 -24.75
C ILE A 167 39.63 -15.64 -24.79
N VAL A 168 40.27 -14.66 -24.15
CA VAL A 168 39.84 -13.26 -24.18
C VAL A 168 39.91 -12.68 -25.59
N ASP A 169 41.00 -12.91 -26.33
CA ASP A 169 41.15 -12.45 -27.72
C ASP A 169 40.12 -13.12 -28.66
N SER A 170 39.79 -14.40 -28.43
CA SER A 170 38.71 -15.08 -29.15
C SER A 170 37.35 -14.42 -28.87
N TYR A 171 37.08 -14.08 -27.59
CA TYR A 171 35.87 -13.36 -27.20
C TYR A 171 35.82 -11.96 -27.81
N VAL A 172 36.93 -11.21 -27.82
CA VAL A 172 37.01 -9.88 -28.45
C VAL A 172 36.62 -9.97 -29.92
N ARG A 173 37.22 -10.91 -30.67
CA ARG A 173 36.94 -11.11 -32.10
C ARG A 173 35.49 -11.49 -32.39
N HIS A 174 34.84 -12.22 -31.47
CA HIS A 174 33.48 -12.69 -31.67
C HIS A 174 32.41 -11.74 -31.13
N TYR A 175 32.64 -10.98 -30.06
CA TYR A 175 31.59 -10.26 -29.34
C TYR A 175 31.80 -8.75 -29.23
N LEU A 176 33.05 -8.25 -29.30
CA LEU A 176 33.37 -6.83 -29.24
C LEU A 176 33.60 -6.27 -30.65
N GLN A 177 32.56 -6.24 -31.47
CA GLN A 177 32.63 -5.58 -32.78
C GLN A 177 32.92 -4.07 -32.61
N PRO A 178 33.63 -3.40 -33.55
CA PRO A 178 33.96 -1.99 -33.39
C PRO A 178 32.73 -1.09 -33.21
N ALA A 179 31.65 -1.32 -33.96
CA ALA A 179 30.36 -0.62 -33.78
C ALA A 179 29.79 -0.75 -32.36
N PHE A 180 29.90 -1.93 -31.75
CA PHE A 180 29.49 -2.15 -30.36
C PHE A 180 30.35 -1.33 -29.39
N VAL A 181 31.68 -1.37 -29.55
CA VAL A 181 32.63 -0.65 -28.69
C VAL A 181 32.41 0.86 -28.79
N LYS A 182 32.23 1.40 -30.00
CA LYS A 182 31.93 2.82 -30.24
C LYS A 182 30.63 3.24 -29.55
N LYS A 183 29.53 2.49 -29.76
CA LYS A 183 28.23 2.80 -29.13
C LYS A 183 28.30 2.70 -27.62
N LEU A 184 28.96 1.67 -27.07
CA LEU A 184 29.16 1.54 -25.62
C LEU A 184 29.93 2.71 -25.04
N ALA A 185 31.02 3.14 -25.67
CA ALA A 185 31.77 4.30 -25.24
C ALA A 185 30.91 5.58 -25.26
N GLN A 186 30.14 5.80 -26.32
CA GLN A 186 29.22 6.94 -26.45
C GLN A 186 28.11 6.90 -25.39
N SER A 187 27.46 5.75 -25.17
CA SER A 187 26.43 5.57 -24.14
C SER A 187 26.98 5.82 -22.74
N ILE A 188 28.20 5.38 -22.43
CA ILE A 188 28.83 5.65 -21.13
C ILE A 188 29.06 7.15 -20.95
N VAL A 189 29.57 7.85 -21.98
CA VAL A 189 29.74 9.31 -21.92
C VAL A 189 28.41 10.03 -21.73
N ALA A 190 27.36 9.62 -22.44
CA ALA A 190 26.02 10.22 -22.33
C ALA A 190 25.40 9.98 -20.94
N ASN A 191 25.51 8.75 -20.43
CA ASN A 191 25.00 8.34 -19.13
C ASN A 191 25.71 9.06 -18.00
N GLU A 192 27.06 9.16 -18.04
CA GLU A 192 27.82 9.88 -17.03
C GLU A 192 27.44 11.36 -16.98
N ARG A 193 27.29 12.01 -18.14
CA ARG A 193 26.81 13.41 -18.21
C ARG A 193 25.42 13.61 -17.65
N LEU A 194 24.52 12.66 -17.90
CA LEU A 194 23.17 12.70 -17.34
C LEU A 194 23.25 12.54 -15.81
N THR A 195 24.09 11.63 -15.32
CA THR A 195 24.26 11.42 -13.87
C THR A 195 25.00 12.55 -13.16
N ASP A 196 25.87 13.31 -13.86
CA ASP A 196 26.49 14.52 -13.30
C ASP A 196 25.44 15.61 -13.03
N GLN A 197 24.40 15.67 -13.87
CA GLN A 197 23.29 16.61 -13.70
C GLN A 197 22.23 16.08 -12.71
N PHE A 198 21.89 14.80 -12.83
CA PHE A 198 20.91 14.10 -12.01
C PHE A 198 21.57 12.91 -11.32
N PRO A 199 22.25 13.12 -10.17
CA PRO A 199 23.05 12.08 -9.51
C PRO A 199 22.19 11.10 -8.73
N VAL A 200 21.21 10.47 -9.41
CA VAL A 200 20.31 9.45 -8.88
C VAL A 200 20.73 8.09 -9.44
N TYR A 201 20.93 7.12 -8.56
CA TYR A 201 21.47 5.82 -8.93
C TYR A 201 20.67 4.68 -8.31
N LEU A 202 20.62 3.55 -9.00
CA LEU A 202 20.03 2.31 -8.51
C LEU A 202 21.08 1.42 -7.85
N LYS A 203 20.81 0.97 -6.62
CA LYS A 203 21.70 0.16 -5.79
C LYS A 203 21.32 -1.33 -5.83
N ARG A 204 20.05 -1.64 -5.60
CA ARG A 204 19.54 -3.02 -5.48
C ARG A 204 18.07 -3.10 -5.85
N ILE A 205 17.67 -4.23 -6.44
CA ILE A 205 16.27 -4.61 -6.66
C ILE A 205 16.05 -5.92 -5.90
N THR A 206 14.96 -6.01 -5.16
CA THR A 206 14.55 -7.22 -4.44
C THR A 206 13.10 -7.52 -4.80
N LEU A 207 12.85 -8.76 -5.22
CA LEU A 207 11.54 -9.29 -5.56
C LEU A 207 11.24 -10.42 -4.56
N THR A 208 10.16 -10.28 -3.80
CA THR A 208 9.73 -11.28 -2.82
C THR A 208 8.26 -11.61 -3.04
N ALA A 209 7.91 -12.90 -2.97
CA ALA A 209 6.51 -13.29 -2.86
C ALA A 209 5.89 -12.61 -1.62
N SER A 210 4.67 -12.12 -1.77
CA SER A 210 3.95 -11.36 -0.73
C SER A 210 2.50 -11.78 -0.69
N GLY A 211 1.90 -11.71 0.50
CA GLY A 211 0.50 -12.04 0.69
C GLY A 211 0.23 -13.53 0.87
N PRO A 212 -1.04 -13.90 1.09
CA PRO A 212 -1.48 -15.28 1.29
C PRO A 212 -1.84 -15.99 -0.02
N LEU A 213 -1.66 -15.33 -1.17
CA LEU A 213 -1.80 -15.91 -2.51
C LEU A 213 -0.49 -16.58 -2.96
N PRO A 214 -0.56 -17.53 -3.91
CA PRO A 214 -1.77 -18.08 -4.51
C PRO A 214 -2.50 -19.02 -3.54
N PHE A 215 -3.84 -19.02 -3.58
CA PHE A 215 -4.58 -20.13 -2.97
C PHE A 215 -4.31 -21.33 -3.86
N ALA A 216 -3.70 -22.38 -3.32
CA ALA A 216 -3.49 -23.62 -4.04
C ALA A 216 -4.84 -24.34 -4.23
N ASP A 217 -5.70 -23.78 -5.06
CA ASP A 217 -7.05 -24.25 -5.29
C ASP A 217 -7.07 -25.37 -6.34
N ARG A 218 -7.87 -26.39 -6.03
CA ARG A 218 -8.00 -27.66 -6.75
C ARG A 218 -8.68 -27.55 -8.12
N GLU A 219 -9.21 -26.38 -8.47
CA GLU A 219 -10.13 -26.19 -9.61
C GLU A 219 -9.48 -25.64 -10.91
N LEU A 220 -8.21 -25.21 -10.89
CA LEU A 220 -7.44 -24.80 -12.09
C LEU A 220 -7.12 -26.04 -12.93
N ASP A 221 -6.86 -27.17 -12.28
CA ASP A 221 -6.62 -28.47 -12.90
C ASP A 221 -7.91 -29.30 -12.94
N VAL A 222 -8.83 -28.91 -13.83
CA VAL A 222 -10.04 -29.70 -14.18
C VAL A 222 -9.70 -31.11 -14.70
N LEU A 223 -8.42 -31.48 -14.82
CA LEU A 223 -7.96 -32.76 -15.36
C LEU A 223 -7.31 -33.73 -14.37
N THR A 224 -7.22 -33.46 -13.06
CA THR A 224 -6.78 -34.50 -12.11
C THR A 224 -7.64 -34.61 -10.87
N GLN A 225 -8.34 -35.75 -10.75
CA GLN A 225 -9.14 -36.20 -9.60
C GLN A 225 -8.29 -36.55 -8.36
N ALA A 226 -7.17 -35.86 -8.12
CA ALA A 226 -6.38 -36.03 -6.91
C ALA A 226 -6.70 -34.91 -5.93
N GLN A 227 -6.86 -35.26 -4.65
CA GLN A 227 -6.95 -34.29 -3.57
C GLN A 227 -5.69 -33.41 -3.59
N GLY A 228 -5.80 -32.18 -4.07
CA GLY A 228 -4.72 -31.20 -3.96
C GLY A 228 -4.29 -31.03 -2.50
N PRO A 229 -3.02 -30.63 -2.25
CA PRO A 229 -2.42 -30.68 -0.92
C PRO A 229 -3.08 -29.78 0.13
N TYR A 230 -3.94 -28.83 -0.27
CA TYR A 230 -4.59 -27.86 0.61
C TYR A 230 -6.12 -27.86 0.41
N PRO A 231 -6.92 -27.53 1.44
CA PRO A 231 -8.37 -27.36 1.32
C PRO A 231 -8.73 -26.04 0.60
N PRO A 232 -9.89 -25.96 -0.08
CA PRO A 232 -10.27 -24.78 -0.86
C PRO A 232 -10.56 -23.58 0.05
N LEU A 233 -9.99 -22.42 -0.26
CA LEU A 233 -10.13 -21.21 0.56
C LEU A 233 -11.16 -20.21 0.00
N LEU A 234 -11.78 -20.51 -1.13
CA LEU A 234 -12.87 -19.73 -1.73
C LEU A 234 -14.16 -20.55 -1.74
N HIS A 235 -15.30 -19.92 -1.42
CA HIS A 235 -16.56 -20.64 -1.37
C HIS A 235 -17.14 -20.88 -2.79
N PRO A 236 -17.30 -22.13 -3.26
CA PRO A 236 -17.67 -22.41 -4.65
C PRO A 236 -18.99 -21.79 -5.11
N VAL A 237 -19.95 -21.63 -4.20
CA VAL A 237 -21.26 -21.01 -4.49
C VAL A 237 -21.16 -19.49 -4.64
N LEU A 238 -20.27 -18.82 -3.90
CA LEU A 238 -20.12 -17.36 -4.00
C LEU A 238 -19.59 -16.96 -5.38
N ARG A 239 -18.71 -17.79 -5.96
CA ARG A 239 -18.24 -17.69 -7.35
C ARG A 239 -19.36 -17.68 -8.39
N GLN A 240 -20.37 -18.55 -8.23
CA GLN A 240 -21.47 -18.66 -9.19
C GLN A 240 -22.35 -17.41 -9.20
N LEU A 241 -22.38 -16.66 -8.09
CA LEU A 241 -23.13 -15.41 -7.97
C LEU A 241 -22.52 -14.31 -8.85
N ASP A 242 -21.20 -14.28 -9.04
CA ASP A 242 -20.56 -13.32 -9.94
C ASP A 242 -20.95 -13.57 -11.41
N GLN A 243 -20.87 -14.83 -11.86
CA GLN A 243 -21.04 -15.20 -13.26
C GLN A 243 -22.50 -15.07 -13.77
N GLN A 244 -23.49 -15.19 -12.88
CA GLN A 244 -24.91 -15.08 -13.26
C GLN A 244 -25.39 -13.64 -13.46
N THR A 245 -24.67 -12.64 -12.94
CA THR A 245 -24.98 -11.21 -13.12
C THR A 245 -24.74 -10.78 -14.58
N SER A 246 -23.87 -11.50 -15.30
CA SER A 246 -23.44 -11.20 -16.67
C SER A 246 -24.39 -11.67 -17.78
N LEU A 247 -25.52 -12.32 -17.45
CA LEU A 247 -26.40 -12.94 -18.46
C LEU A 247 -27.49 -12.00 -19.01
N ASN A 248 -27.78 -10.87 -18.36
CA ASN A 248 -28.86 -9.95 -18.77
C ASN A 248 -28.37 -8.55 -19.19
N THR A 249 -27.09 -8.25 -19.01
CA THR A 249 -26.37 -7.14 -19.67
C THR A 249 -25.51 -7.74 -20.79
N PRO A 250 -25.22 -7.02 -21.90
CA PRO A 250 -24.16 -7.46 -22.81
C PRO A 250 -22.91 -7.75 -21.96
N PRO A 251 -22.06 -8.74 -22.33
CA PRO A 251 -20.90 -9.10 -21.52
C PRO A 251 -19.97 -7.90 -21.42
N GLU A 252 -20.18 -7.07 -20.40
CA GLU A 252 -19.34 -5.93 -20.06
C GLU A 252 -18.04 -6.52 -19.53
N LEU A 253 -17.11 -6.77 -20.46
CA LEU A 253 -15.67 -6.93 -20.35
C LEU A 253 -15.12 -7.88 -19.26
N PRO A 254 -14.11 -8.70 -19.58
CA PRO A 254 -13.54 -9.65 -18.63
C PRO A 254 -12.76 -8.89 -17.54
N GLY A 255 -13.41 -8.58 -16.42
CA GLY A 255 -12.69 -8.42 -15.15
C GLY A 255 -12.11 -9.79 -14.77
N PRO A 256 -10.92 -9.86 -14.14
CA PRO A 256 -10.40 -11.14 -13.72
C PRO A 256 -11.39 -11.75 -12.75
N GLY A 257 -11.88 -12.95 -13.07
CA GLY A 257 -12.73 -13.69 -12.14
C GLY A 257 -12.00 -13.87 -10.82
N ASP A 258 -12.73 -14.05 -9.72
CA ASP A 258 -12.11 -14.21 -8.39
C ASP A 258 -11.03 -15.29 -8.34
N TYR A 259 -11.17 -16.29 -9.21
CA TYR A 259 -10.22 -17.37 -9.37
C TYR A 259 -8.94 -17.00 -10.11
N GLU A 260 -9.06 -16.15 -11.13
CA GLU A 260 -7.89 -15.61 -11.83
C GLU A 260 -7.06 -14.79 -10.86
N LEU A 261 -7.69 -13.94 -10.05
CA LEU A 261 -6.99 -13.21 -8.98
C LEU A 261 -6.37 -14.15 -7.95
N ALA A 262 -7.10 -15.15 -7.47
CA ALA A 262 -6.61 -16.10 -6.48
C ALA A 262 -5.47 -17.01 -6.96
N SER A 263 -5.34 -17.20 -8.27
CA SER A 263 -4.26 -17.97 -8.88
C SER A 263 -2.94 -17.23 -8.98
N GLN A 264 -2.95 -15.91 -8.86
CA GLN A 264 -1.78 -15.07 -9.09
C GLN A 264 -1.08 -14.76 -7.76
N GLU A 265 0.20 -15.09 -7.68
CA GLU A 265 1.04 -14.72 -6.54
C GLU A 265 1.30 -13.21 -6.57
N ALA A 266 0.97 -12.51 -5.48
CA ALA A 266 1.34 -11.11 -5.33
C ALA A 266 2.85 -11.02 -5.05
N THR A 267 3.52 -10.03 -5.65
CA THR A 267 4.95 -9.82 -5.47
C THR A 267 5.17 -8.46 -4.82
N GLN A 268 6.06 -8.39 -3.83
CA GLN A 268 6.60 -7.13 -3.33
C GLN A 268 7.90 -6.82 -4.08
N VAL A 269 7.94 -5.64 -4.68
CA VAL A 269 9.13 -5.11 -5.34
C VAL A 269 9.68 -3.99 -4.49
N THR A 270 10.94 -4.14 -4.08
CA THR A 270 11.68 -3.16 -3.30
C THR A 270 12.91 -2.72 -4.09
N VAL A 271 13.06 -1.42 -4.31
CA VAL A 271 14.21 -0.85 -5.02
C VAL A 271 14.92 0.14 -4.12
N GLU A 272 16.22 -0.05 -3.97
CA GLU A 272 17.12 0.85 -3.27
C GLU A 272 17.79 1.81 -4.24
N PHE A 273 17.71 3.08 -3.90
CA PHE A 273 18.32 4.17 -4.63
C PHE A 273 19.35 4.89 -3.76
N TYR A 274 20.24 5.62 -4.42
CA TYR A 274 21.02 6.63 -3.74
C TYR A 274 21.14 7.90 -4.57
N ILE A 275 21.22 9.03 -3.88
CA ILE A 275 21.39 10.36 -4.47
C ILE A 275 22.70 10.94 -3.95
N LYS A 276 23.54 11.50 -4.83
CA LYS A 276 24.64 12.37 -4.34
C LYS A 276 24.08 13.74 -4.02
N VAL A 277 24.31 14.20 -2.79
CA VAL A 277 23.72 15.42 -2.27
C VAL A 277 24.48 16.64 -2.83
N PRO A 278 23.79 17.66 -3.37
CA PRO A 278 24.43 18.91 -3.75
C PRO A 278 25.14 19.57 -2.57
N SER A 279 26.29 20.20 -2.79
CA SER A 279 27.06 20.86 -1.74
C SER A 279 26.32 22.03 -1.06
N ASP A 280 25.33 22.61 -1.73
CA ASP A 280 24.48 23.70 -1.24
C ASP A 280 23.12 23.22 -0.70
N TYR A 281 22.92 21.91 -0.53
CA TYR A 281 21.65 21.37 -0.07
C TYR A 281 21.35 21.78 1.37
N GLN A 282 20.13 22.28 1.59
CA GLN A 282 19.58 22.55 2.92
C GLN A 282 18.51 21.51 3.25
N PRO A 283 18.73 20.65 4.26
CA PRO A 283 17.76 19.67 4.68
C PRO A 283 16.53 20.36 5.27
N MET A 284 15.36 19.76 5.08
CA MET A 284 14.12 20.26 5.70
C MET A 284 14.14 19.96 7.20
N ILE A 285 14.69 18.78 7.57
CA ILE A 285 14.82 18.34 8.96
C ILE A 285 16.21 17.70 9.15
N GLN A 286 17.08 18.39 9.88
CA GLN A 286 18.49 18.02 10.05
C GLN A 286 18.67 16.59 10.57
N ASP A 287 17.99 16.22 11.67
CA ASP A 287 18.13 14.89 12.29
C ASP A 287 17.73 13.76 11.32
N ARG A 288 16.75 14.01 10.45
CA ARG A 288 16.27 13.03 9.47
C ARG A 288 17.21 12.89 8.31
N PHE A 289 17.77 13.99 7.83
CA PHE A 289 18.86 13.97 6.86
C PHE A 289 20.04 13.15 7.39
N GLU A 290 20.50 13.39 8.62
CA GLU A 290 21.63 12.66 9.21
C GLU A 290 21.39 11.15 9.32
N SER A 291 20.14 10.71 9.55
CA SER A 291 19.78 9.30 9.58
C SER A 291 19.82 8.61 8.21
N LEU A 292 19.61 9.38 7.14
CA LEU A 292 19.55 8.91 5.76
C LEU A 292 20.89 9.08 5.02
N ALA A 293 21.68 10.05 5.46
CA ALA A 293 22.93 10.41 4.86
C ALA A 293 24.03 9.40 5.18
N SER A 294 24.97 9.24 4.25
CA SER A 294 26.23 8.55 4.49
C SER A 294 27.07 9.28 5.55
N GLN A 295 28.08 8.59 6.11
CA GLN A 295 28.96 9.16 7.15
C GLN A 295 29.65 10.47 6.73
N ASP A 296 29.91 10.65 5.43
CA ASP A 296 30.51 11.86 4.84
C ASP A 296 29.45 12.90 4.41
N GLN A 297 28.16 12.64 4.62
CA GLN A 297 27.01 13.47 4.25
C GLN A 297 26.89 13.81 2.75
N GLN A 298 27.65 13.13 1.88
CA GLN A 298 27.65 13.38 0.44
C GLN A 298 26.60 12.56 -0.31
N ARG A 299 25.91 11.64 0.36
CA ARG A 299 24.98 10.70 -0.26
C ARG A 299 23.80 10.40 0.65
N ILE A 300 22.59 10.35 0.08
CA ILE A 300 21.38 9.85 0.73
C ILE A 300 21.04 8.48 0.15
N ASP A 301 20.85 7.47 1.01
CA ASP A 301 20.30 6.16 0.64
C ASP A 301 18.81 6.11 0.98
N PHE A 302 17.98 5.64 0.06
CA PHE A 302 16.55 5.46 0.33
C PHE A 302 15.93 4.30 -0.44
N THR A 303 14.79 3.84 0.05
CA THR A 303 14.11 2.64 -0.46
C THR A 303 12.66 2.95 -0.79
N ILE A 304 12.19 2.48 -1.94
CA ILE A 304 10.78 2.54 -2.34
C ILE A 304 10.31 1.12 -2.62
N SER A 305 9.11 0.79 -2.15
CA SER A 305 8.48 -0.51 -2.39
C SER A 305 7.05 -0.37 -2.89
N SER A 306 6.60 -1.37 -3.64
CA SER A 306 5.20 -1.55 -4.02
C SER A 306 4.87 -3.03 -4.05
N THR A 307 3.64 -3.38 -3.70
CA THR A 307 3.08 -4.74 -3.83
C THR A 307 2.04 -4.81 -4.94
N GLY A 308 1.63 -6.03 -5.30
CA GLY A 308 0.52 -6.31 -6.22
C GLY A 308 0.80 -7.47 -7.17
N ILE A 309 -0.17 -7.75 -8.04
CA ILE A 309 -0.09 -8.75 -9.10
C ILE A 309 0.28 -8.09 -10.43
N GLY A 310 1.28 -8.64 -11.12
CA GLY A 310 1.66 -8.19 -12.46
C GLY A 310 3.09 -8.60 -12.86
N GLY A 311 3.54 -8.10 -14.02
CA GLY A 311 4.88 -8.39 -14.53
C GLY A 311 5.98 -7.69 -13.73
N ALA A 312 7.04 -8.43 -13.38
CA ALA A 312 8.15 -7.94 -12.56
C ALA A 312 8.79 -6.65 -13.11
N LEU A 313 9.00 -6.55 -14.43
CA LEU A 313 9.58 -5.35 -15.05
C LEU A 313 8.66 -4.13 -14.89
N SER A 314 7.38 -4.25 -15.23
CA SER A 314 6.39 -3.17 -15.08
C SER A 314 6.29 -2.71 -13.62
N HIS A 315 6.38 -3.64 -12.68
CA HIS A 315 6.35 -3.35 -11.25
C HIS A 315 7.60 -2.60 -10.78
N VAL A 316 8.80 -2.98 -11.24
CA VAL A 316 10.03 -2.22 -10.98
C VAL A 316 9.95 -0.82 -11.61
N ILE A 317 9.42 -0.71 -12.83
CA ILE A 317 9.18 0.58 -13.50
C ILE A 317 8.22 1.46 -12.69
N LYS A 318 7.19 0.86 -12.09
CA LYS A 318 6.30 1.58 -11.15
C LYS A 318 7.10 2.22 -10.04
N VAL A 319 7.96 1.44 -9.38
CA VAL A 319 8.78 1.92 -8.28
C VAL A 319 9.70 3.05 -8.72
N ILE A 320 10.25 2.99 -9.95
CA ILE A 320 11.02 4.09 -10.53
C ILE A 320 10.14 5.34 -10.74
N ASN A 321 8.94 5.20 -11.31
CA ASN A 321 8.00 6.32 -11.48
C ASN A 321 7.65 6.96 -10.13
N LEU A 322 7.34 6.15 -9.11
CA LEU A 322 7.10 6.62 -7.74
C LEU A 322 8.34 7.32 -7.18
N ALA A 323 9.55 6.83 -7.44
CA ALA A 323 10.79 7.42 -6.95
C ALA A 323 11.09 8.79 -7.60
N LEU A 324 10.89 8.93 -8.91
CA LEU A 324 11.37 10.07 -9.69
C LEU A 324 10.33 11.14 -10.02
N LEU A 325 9.03 10.79 -10.05
CA LEU A 325 7.98 11.66 -10.61
C LEU A 325 6.93 12.09 -9.59
N GLN A 326 6.74 11.32 -8.52
CA GLN A 326 5.66 11.58 -7.56
C GLN A 326 6.04 12.62 -6.50
N ASP A 327 5.13 13.58 -6.28
CA ASP A 327 5.20 14.60 -5.22
C ASP A 327 6.45 15.53 -5.28
N ILE A 328 6.91 15.82 -6.50
CA ILE A 328 8.00 16.78 -6.77
C ILE A 328 7.41 18.03 -7.41
N HIS A 329 7.58 19.18 -6.77
CA HIS A 329 6.87 20.41 -7.13
C HIS A 329 7.17 20.90 -8.55
N CYS A 330 8.43 20.83 -9.00
CA CYS A 330 8.81 21.22 -10.36
C CYS A 330 8.21 20.30 -11.45
N LEU A 331 7.67 19.13 -11.07
CA LEU A 331 6.98 18.19 -11.97
C LEU A 331 5.45 18.25 -11.85
N ARG A 332 4.87 19.20 -11.11
CA ARG A 332 3.42 19.25 -10.79
C ARG A 332 2.48 19.23 -12.00
N ASN A 333 2.95 19.69 -13.16
CA ASN A 333 2.19 19.75 -14.42
C ASN A 333 2.12 18.39 -15.14
N TYR A 334 2.93 17.42 -14.72
CA TYR A 334 3.01 16.09 -15.31
C TYR A 334 2.26 15.07 -14.45
N PHE A 335 1.69 14.08 -15.11
CA PHE A 335 1.16 12.90 -14.44
C PHE A 335 2.34 12.07 -13.90
N PRO A 336 2.28 11.51 -12.68
CA PRO A 336 3.43 10.84 -12.04
C PRO A 336 3.74 9.45 -12.63
N ILE A 337 3.44 9.26 -13.91
CA ILE A 337 3.66 8.05 -14.70
C ILE A 337 4.07 8.52 -16.09
N ALA A 338 5.25 8.08 -16.52
CA ALA A 338 5.70 8.27 -17.89
C ALA A 338 5.07 7.21 -18.80
N HIS A 339 4.71 7.60 -20.01
CA HIS A 339 4.26 6.71 -21.08
C HIS A 339 5.47 6.05 -21.74
N ASP A 340 5.61 4.73 -21.60
CA ASP A 340 6.66 3.93 -22.22
C ASP A 340 6.32 3.68 -23.70
N VAL A 341 6.79 4.57 -24.57
CA VAL A 341 6.61 4.48 -26.03
C VAL A 341 7.24 3.20 -26.58
N THR A 342 8.47 2.89 -26.14
CA THR A 342 9.13 1.63 -26.50
C THR A 342 10.06 1.14 -25.41
N SER A 343 10.08 -0.17 -25.22
CA SER A 343 11.06 -0.88 -24.43
C SER A 343 11.53 -2.09 -25.23
N THR A 344 12.75 -2.05 -25.74
CA THR A 344 13.31 -3.12 -26.58
C THR A 344 14.63 -3.59 -26.03
N GLN A 345 14.86 -4.90 -26.11
CA GLN A 345 16.11 -5.51 -25.71
C GLN A 345 16.62 -6.37 -26.86
N ALA A 346 17.91 -6.27 -27.13
CA ALA A 346 18.58 -7.09 -28.12
C ALA A 346 19.73 -7.85 -27.46
N ILE A 347 19.70 -9.17 -27.58
CA ILE A 347 20.86 -10.00 -27.31
C ILE A 347 21.79 -9.85 -28.51
N ILE A 348 23.05 -9.50 -28.28
CA ILE A 348 23.97 -9.12 -29.35
C ILE A 348 24.24 -10.30 -30.33
N ARG A 349 24.13 -11.56 -29.87
CA ARG A 349 24.20 -12.80 -30.67
C ARG A 349 23.43 -13.96 -30.00
N ASP A 350 22.73 -14.78 -30.77
CA ASP A 350 21.95 -15.93 -30.27
C ASP A 350 22.85 -17.09 -29.78
N ASN A 351 22.38 -17.85 -28.78
CA ASN A 351 22.89 -19.14 -28.27
C ASN A 351 24.06 -19.18 -27.23
N VAL A 352 24.48 -18.07 -26.59
CA VAL A 352 25.43 -18.08 -25.44
C VAL A 352 25.10 -16.92 -24.47
N ALA A 353 25.64 -16.92 -23.23
CA ALA A 353 25.60 -15.79 -22.30
C ALA A 353 26.28 -14.54 -22.92
N SER A 354 25.47 -13.70 -23.56
CA SER A 354 25.86 -12.51 -24.31
C SER A 354 25.35 -11.26 -23.59
N PRO A 355 26.04 -10.11 -23.68
CA PRO A 355 25.54 -8.88 -23.10
C PRO A 355 24.17 -8.52 -23.70
N VAL A 356 23.29 -8.03 -22.84
CA VAL A 356 21.96 -7.54 -23.20
C VAL A 356 22.06 -6.04 -23.39
N TRP A 357 21.68 -5.58 -24.58
CA TRP A 357 21.52 -4.16 -24.84
C TRP A 357 20.05 -3.78 -24.67
N ALA A 358 19.78 -2.88 -23.72
CA ALA A 358 18.44 -2.43 -23.39
C ALA A 358 18.24 -0.97 -23.83
N HIS A 359 17.05 -0.72 -24.37
CA HIS A 359 16.61 0.56 -24.88
C HIS A 359 15.24 0.90 -24.30
N SER A 360 15.11 2.11 -23.77
CA SER A 360 13.84 2.64 -23.27
C SER A 360 13.61 4.04 -23.83
N LEU A 361 12.40 4.27 -24.36
CA LEU A 361 11.93 5.56 -24.84
C LEU A 361 10.63 5.91 -24.12
N VAL A 362 10.59 7.08 -23.49
CA VAL A 362 9.47 7.50 -22.64
C VAL A 362 9.02 8.92 -22.94
N LYS A 363 7.73 9.20 -22.73
CA LYS A 363 7.13 10.53 -22.75
C LYS A 363 6.65 10.90 -21.34
N LEU A 364 6.96 12.11 -20.88
CA LEU A 364 6.27 12.66 -19.70
C LEU A 364 4.89 13.14 -20.14
N CYS A 365 3.83 12.74 -19.43
CA CYS A 365 2.46 13.09 -19.82
C CYS A 365 2.00 14.37 -19.11
N HIS A 366 1.61 15.40 -19.85
CA HIS A 366 0.94 16.57 -19.31
C HIS A 366 -0.45 16.24 -18.75
N LYS A 367 -0.71 16.70 -17.52
CA LYS A 367 -2.03 16.57 -16.86
C LYS A 367 -3.18 17.19 -17.67
N PRO A 368 -3.04 18.40 -18.27
CA PRO A 368 -4.11 18.99 -19.08
C PRO A 368 -4.50 18.13 -20.28
N VAL A 369 -3.51 17.61 -21.02
CA VAL A 369 -3.73 16.75 -22.19
C VAL A 369 -4.44 15.46 -21.78
N LEU A 370 -4.02 14.84 -20.67
CA LEU A 370 -4.69 13.65 -20.16
C LEU A 370 -6.14 13.94 -19.77
N GLY A 371 -6.42 15.11 -19.19
CA GLY A 371 -7.78 15.56 -18.90
C GLY A 371 -8.64 15.72 -20.16
N GLU A 372 -8.07 16.29 -21.22
CA GLU A 372 -8.72 16.40 -22.53
C GLU A 372 -9.00 15.03 -23.16
N THR A 373 -8.04 14.11 -23.12
CA THR A 373 -8.24 12.74 -23.64
C THR A 373 -9.30 11.98 -22.86
N LEU A 374 -9.32 12.10 -21.52
CA LEU A 374 -10.35 11.47 -20.69
C LEU A 374 -11.75 12.01 -21.01
N LYS A 375 -11.87 13.31 -21.30
CA LYS A 375 -13.13 13.94 -21.71
C LYS A 375 -13.56 13.49 -23.10
N ALA A 376 -12.61 13.26 -24.00
CA ALA A 376 -12.89 12.81 -25.36
C ALA A 376 -13.28 11.33 -25.45
N CYS A 377 -12.94 10.51 -24.44
CA CYS A 377 -13.43 9.15 -24.33
C CYS A 377 -14.93 9.17 -23.97
N GLN A 378 -15.80 8.71 -24.87
CA GLN A 378 -17.23 8.48 -24.59
C GLN A 378 -17.46 6.99 -24.29
N ASP A 379 -18.63 6.62 -23.76
CA ASP A 379 -18.97 5.22 -23.41
C ASP A 379 -18.75 4.21 -24.54
N ASN A 380 -18.84 4.64 -25.81
CA ASN A 380 -18.68 3.80 -27.00
C ASN A 380 -17.42 4.10 -27.84
N GLU A 381 -16.65 5.13 -27.50
CA GLU A 381 -15.43 5.50 -28.23
C GLU A 381 -14.26 5.74 -27.29
N PHE A 382 -13.30 4.82 -27.33
CA PHE A 382 -12.03 4.96 -26.63
C PHE A 382 -11.04 5.78 -27.47
N LYS A 383 -10.35 6.73 -26.84
CA LYS A 383 -9.32 7.56 -27.46
C LYS A 383 -7.99 7.40 -26.72
N ASN A 384 -6.90 7.36 -27.48
CA ASN A 384 -5.56 7.24 -26.91
C ASN A 384 -4.96 8.61 -26.58
N TYR A 385 -4.14 8.68 -25.53
CA TYR A 385 -3.39 9.89 -25.18
C TYR A 385 -2.56 10.42 -26.35
N GLU A 386 -2.01 9.51 -27.17
CA GLU A 386 -1.18 9.83 -28.32
C GLU A 386 -1.92 10.65 -29.40
N GLU A 387 -3.25 10.60 -29.44
CA GLU A 387 -4.05 11.37 -30.40
C GLU A 387 -4.13 12.87 -30.04
N PHE A 388 -3.89 13.20 -28.76
CA PHE A 388 -3.98 14.56 -28.22
C PHE A 388 -2.59 15.12 -27.85
N ALA A 389 -1.65 14.23 -27.55
CA ALA A 389 -0.30 14.60 -27.16
C ALA A 389 0.44 15.28 -28.31
N PHE A 390 0.94 16.49 -28.05
CA PHE A 390 1.78 17.23 -28.99
C PHE A 390 2.88 17.95 -28.20
N GLY A 391 4.14 17.80 -28.61
CA GLY A 391 5.23 18.51 -27.93
C GLY A 391 5.66 17.92 -26.57
N GLU A 392 5.17 16.73 -26.18
CA GLU A 392 5.51 16.14 -24.88
C GLU A 392 7.03 15.93 -24.71
N PRO A 393 7.61 16.15 -23.52
CA PRO A 393 9.02 15.88 -23.27
C PRO A 393 9.35 14.39 -23.43
N ILE A 394 10.27 14.09 -24.34
CA ILE A 394 10.69 12.72 -24.66
C ILE A 394 12.09 12.46 -24.09
N GLY A 395 12.27 11.31 -23.45
CA GLY A 395 13.58 10.84 -22.99
C GLY A 395 13.89 9.45 -23.50
N HIS A 396 15.17 9.21 -23.80
CA HIS A 396 15.68 7.89 -24.17
C HIS A 396 16.76 7.46 -23.18
N GLY A 397 16.88 6.16 -22.97
CA GLY A 397 17.90 5.57 -22.11
C GLY A 397 18.45 4.29 -22.73
N ASP A 398 19.77 4.20 -22.75
CA ASP A 398 20.53 3.12 -23.37
C ASP A 398 21.50 2.54 -22.33
N TYR A 399 21.36 1.24 -22.06
CA TYR A 399 22.21 0.54 -21.11
C TYR A 399 22.61 -0.83 -21.63
N CYS A 400 23.88 -1.18 -21.43
CA CYS A 400 24.41 -2.51 -21.74
C CYS A 400 24.84 -3.21 -20.45
N GLY A 401 24.30 -4.41 -20.25
CA GLY A 401 24.63 -5.25 -19.10
C GLY A 401 24.63 -6.74 -19.45
N PHE A 402 24.67 -7.60 -18.43
CA PHE A 402 24.54 -9.06 -18.58
C PHE A 402 23.18 -9.59 -18.11
N ASP A 403 22.50 -8.84 -17.26
CA ASP A 403 21.22 -9.20 -16.67
C ASP A 403 20.09 -8.48 -17.42
N PHE A 404 19.11 -9.25 -17.90
CA PHE A 404 17.99 -8.76 -18.70
C PHE A 404 17.15 -7.72 -17.94
N LEU A 405 16.81 -8.02 -16.67
CA LEU A 405 16.01 -7.14 -15.84
C LEU A 405 16.80 -5.87 -15.48
N LEU A 406 18.02 -6.03 -14.96
CA LEU A 406 18.82 -4.89 -14.51
C LEU A 406 19.13 -3.94 -15.68
N SER A 407 19.43 -4.47 -16.86
CA SER A 407 19.76 -3.65 -18.03
C SER A 407 18.57 -2.78 -18.44
N GLN A 408 17.38 -3.37 -18.47
CA GLN A 408 16.16 -2.63 -18.77
C GLN A 408 15.81 -1.60 -17.71
N VAL A 409 15.97 -1.95 -16.44
CA VAL A 409 15.66 -1.04 -15.33
C VAL A 409 16.60 0.18 -15.35
N GLN A 410 17.88 -0.02 -15.64
CA GLN A 410 18.84 1.09 -15.80
C GLN A 410 18.50 1.96 -17.01
N ALA A 411 18.18 1.36 -18.17
CA ALA A 411 17.73 2.09 -19.34
C ALA A 411 16.45 2.90 -19.04
N SER A 412 15.48 2.30 -18.33
CA SER A 412 14.23 2.96 -17.95
C SER A 412 14.44 4.11 -16.94
N LEU A 413 15.37 3.98 -15.99
CA LEU A 413 15.79 5.05 -15.08
C LEU A 413 16.39 6.22 -15.87
N GLN A 414 17.34 5.95 -16.75
CA GLN A 414 18.00 6.96 -17.57
C GLN A 414 17.01 7.67 -18.50
N ALA A 415 16.11 6.93 -19.16
CA ALA A 415 15.10 7.50 -20.04
C ALA A 415 14.22 8.53 -19.32
N ARG A 416 13.82 8.26 -18.07
CA ARG A 416 13.00 9.16 -17.26
C ARG A 416 13.78 10.41 -16.82
N LEU A 417 15.01 10.25 -16.33
CA LEU A 417 15.88 11.39 -15.99
C LEU A 417 16.15 12.28 -17.21
N GLN A 418 16.36 11.65 -18.37
CA GLN A 418 16.54 12.33 -19.64
C GLN A 418 15.27 13.08 -20.07
N ALA A 419 14.08 12.52 -19.86
CA ALA A 419 12.81 13.19 -20.14
C ALA A 419 12.58 14.40 -19.22
N ILE A 420 12.93 14.30 -17.93
CA ILE A 420 12.90 15.41 -16.97
C ILE A 420 13.82 16.55 -17.43
N ARG A 421 15.04 16.21 -17.87
CA ARG A 421 15.96 17.20 -18.44
C ARG A 421 15.36 17.90 -19.66
N ASN A 422 14.78 17.12 -20.57
CA ASN A 422 14.20 17.62 -21.80
C ASN A 422 12.89 18.42 -21.58
N ALA A 423 12.27 18.32 -20.40
CA ALA A 423 11.15 19.16 -19.99
C ALA A 423 11.57 20.60 -19.60
N GLY A 424 12.87 20.92 -19.58
CA GLY A 424 13.36 22.25 -19.20
C GLY A 424 13.51 22.44 -17.68
N ILE A 425 13.42 21.37 -16.90
CA ILE A 425 13.54 21.45 -15.43
C ILE A 425 15.00 21.59 -15.03
N ARG A 426 15.29 22.56 -14.15
CA ARG A 426 16.65 22.81 -13.65
C ARG A 426 17.11 21.64 -12.75
N PRO A 427 18.29 21.02 -13.02
CA PRO A 427 18.73 19.85 -12.26
C PRO A 427 18.87 20.10 -10.76
N ASN A 428 19.53 21.20 -10.35
CA ASN A 428 19.71 21.53 -8.93
C ASN A 428 18.38 21.67 -8.19
N GLN A 429 17.39 22.34 -8.82
CA GLN A 429 16.06 22.50 -8.24
C GLN A 429 15.37 21.14 -8.06
N TYR A 430 15.44 20.27 -9.07
CA TYR A 430 14.85 18.93 -9.01
C TYR A 430 15.50 18.08 -7.90
N ILE A 431 16.82 18.06 -7.81
CA ILE A 431 17.55 17.23 -6.83
C ILE A 431 17.29 17.70 -5.40
N GLN A 432 17.27 19.02 -5.13
CA GLN A 432 16.90 19.54 -3.82
C GLN A 432 15.48 19.11 -3.41
N GLN A 433 14.51 19.22 -4.32
CA GLN A 433 13.13 18.81 -4.07
C GLN A 433 12.99 17.29 -3.91
N LEU A 434 13.77 16.50 -4.65
CA LEU A 434 13.81 15.05 -4.51
C LEU A 434 14.34 14.64 -3.13
N CYS A 435 15.43 15.26 -2.66
CA CYS A 435 15.98 14.99 -1.32
C CYS A 435 14.96 15.34 -0.23
N GLN A 436 14.33 16.52 -0.30
CA GLN A 436 13.27 16.92 0.64
C GLN A 436 12.05 16.00 0.58
N ARG A 437 11.71 15.46 -0.59
CA ARG A 437 10.65 14.46 -0.74
C ARG A 437 11.04 13.14 -0.06
N VAL A 438 12.29 12.70 -0.18
CA VAL A 438 12.80 11.49 0.48
C VAL A 438 12.75 11.64 2.01
N GLU A 439 13.13 12.80 2.55
CA GLU A 439 12.99 13.12 3.98
C GLU A 439 11.53 13.00 4.44
N ARG A 440 10.60 13.65 3.73
CA ARG A 440 9.15 13.61 4.04
C ARG A 440 8.58 12.19 3.98
N LEU A 441 8.97 11.40 2.98
CA LEU A 441 8.55 10.00 2.89
C LEU A 441 9.04 9.17 4.07
N LYS A 442 10.30 9.34 4.47
CA LYS A 442 10.84 8.60 5.62
C LYS A 442 10.07 8.91 6.89
N ILE A 443 9.72 10.18 7.11
CA ILE A 443 8.91 10.61 8.25
C ILE A 443 7.52 9.97 8.21
N MET A 444 6.86 9.94 7.04
CA MET A 444 5.57 9.25 6.91
C MET A 444 5.67 7.74 7.20
N GLN A 445 6.71 7.07 6.69
CA GLN A 445 6.94 5.65 6.95
C GLN A 445 7.18 5.36 8.43
N ASP A 446 7.99 6.18 9.10
CA ASP A 446 8.22 6.07 10.55
C ASP A 446 6.91 6.30 11.33
N ALA A 447 6.13 7.31 10.94
CA ALA A 447 4.84 7.60 11.56
C ALA A 447 3.85 6.42 11.42
N GLN A 448 3.74 5.82 10.23
CA GLN A 448 2.92 4.61 10.02
C GLN A 448 3.43 3.42 10.84
N THR A 449 4.75 3.31 11.02
CA THR A 449 5.36 2.28 11.86
C THR A 449 4.95 2.45 13.33
N TYR A 450 4.82 3.67 13.83
CA TYR A 450 4.33 3.91 15.20
C TYR A 450 2.86 3.52 15.42
N LEU A 451 2.07 3.44 14.34
CA LEU A 451 0.67 3.00 14.39
C LEU A 451 0.55 1.47 14.39
N ARG A 452 1.28 0.80 13.51
CA ARG A 452 1.22 -0.67 13.30
C ARG A 452 2.23 -1.45 14.15
N GLY A 453 3.24 -0.77 14.65
CA GLY A 453 4.35 -1.29 15.44
C GLY A 453 4.59 -0.43 16.69
N TYR A 454 5.64 -0.71 17.47
CA TYR A 454 5.93 0.05 18.70
C TYR A 454 6.02 1.56 18.40
N PRO A 455 5.34 2.45 19.17
CA PRO A 455 4.65 2.21 20.45
C PRO A 455 3.15 1.86 20.34
N PHE A 456 2.63 1.56 19.14
CA PHE A 456 1.23 1.27 18.83
C PHE A 456 0.29 2.43 19.20
N SER A 457 0.61 3.65 18.74
CA SER A 457 -0.10 4.86 19.12
C SER A 457 -0.42 5.75 17.92
N SER A 458 -1.71 6.06 17.73
CA SER A 458 -2.13 7.10 16.79
C SER A 458 -1.65 8.47 17.22
N LEU A 459 -1.57 8.77 18.52
CA LEU A 459 -1.09 10.04 19.03
C LEU A 459 0.40 10.25 18.71
N ALA A 460 1.24 9.21 18.81
CA ALA A 460 2.63 9.28 18.37
C ALA A 460 2.73 9.57 16.86
N MET A 461 1.95 8.86 16.05
CA MET A 461 1.87 9.10 14.60
C MET A 461 1.45 10.55 14.30
N ILE A 462 0.37 11.03 14.92
CA ILE A 462 -0.16 12.39 14.76
C ILE A 462 0.89 13.42 15.15
N GLY A 463 1.53 13.26 16.31
CA GLY A 463 2.54 14.19 16.81
C GLY A 463 3.71 14.37 15.85
N ILE A 464 4.22 13.26 15.30
CA ILE A 464 5.31 13.29 14.33
C ILE A 464 4.86 13.93 13.01
N ILE A 465 3.67 13.60 12.51
CA ILE A 465 3.14 14.18 11.26
C ILE A 465 2.89 15.68 11.40
N GLU A 466 2.28 16.12 12.49
CA GLU A 466 1.96 17.53 12.73
C GLU A 466 3.21 18.39 12.91
N GLN A 467 4.24 17.86 13.58
CA GLN A 467 5.49 18.57 13.81
C GLN A 467 6.34 18.70 12.53
N ASN A 468 6.38 17.65 11.70
CA ASN A 468 7.41 17.49 10.67
C ASN A 468 6.89 17.56 9.22
N ILE A 469 5.60 17.29 8.98
CA ILE A 469 5.02 17.24 7.63
C ILE A 469 4.03 18.38 7.41
N LEU A 470 3.04 18.51 8.30
CA LEU A 470 1.97 19.49 8.09
C LEU A 470 2.49 20.91 8.32
N PRO A 471 2.07 21.90 7.50
CA PRO A 471 2.56 23.26 7.64
C PRO A 471 2.13 23.87 8.98
N ALA A 472 3.10 24.42 9.72
CA ALA A 472 2.88 25.21 10.93
C ALA A 472 2.33 26.61 10.56
N GLY A 473 1.08 26.67 10.13
CA GLY A 473 0.39 27.92 9.79
C GLY A 473 -0.21 28.64 11.00
N PRO A 474 -0.49 29.96 10.92
CA PRO A 474 -1.13 30.74 11.99
C PRO A 474 -2.55 30.25 12.32
N THR A 475 -3.17 29.48 11.42
CA THR A 475 -4.44 28.77 11.63
C THR A 475 -4.23 27.26 11.45
N PRO A 476 -4.15 26.48 12.55
CA PRO A 476 -3.89 25.03 12.48
C PRO A 476 -4.97 24.21 11.72
N ASN A 477 -6.08 24.85 11.31
CA ASN A 477 -7.17 24.24 10.55
C ASN A 477 -7.37 24.86 9.15
N ALA A 478 -6.35 25.51 8.58
CA ALA A 478 -6.46 26.06 7.23
C ALA A 478 -6.69 24.95 6.17
N PRO A 479 -7.62 25.14 5.21
CA PRO A 479 -7.82 24.21 4.12
C PRO A 479 -6.58 24.10 3.25
N LEU A 480 -6.30 22.88 2.78
CA LEU A 480 -5.25 22.65 1.80
C LEU A 480 -5.64 23.26 0.45
N GLN A 481 -4.64 23.59 -0.34
CA GLN A 481 -4.76 24.11 -1.70
C GLN A 481 -4.45 23.02 -2.72
N LYS A 482 -5.00 23.14 -3.93
CA LYS A 482 -4.74 22.18 -5.04
C LYS A 482 -3.26 22.06 -5.40
N THR A 483 -2.49 23.12 -5.16
CA THR A 483 -1.04 23.18 -5.44
C THR A 483 -0.19 22.60 -4.32
N ASP A 484 -0.78 22.22 -3.19
CA ASP A 484 -0.05 21.64 -2.08
C ASP A 484 0.48 20.24 -2.43
N PRO A 485 1.64 19.85 -1.85
CA PRO A 485 2.18 18.50 -2.00
C PRO A 485 1.19 17.40 -1.61
N TYR A 486 1.19 16.31 -2.36
CA TYR A 486 0.36 15.13 -2.11
C TYR A 486 0.62 14.52 -0.72
N VAL A 487 1.83 14.65 -0.17
CA VAL A 487 2.13 14.17 1.18
C VAL A 487 1.31 14.89 2.28
N TYR A 488 0.85 16.12 2.06
CA TYR A 488 -0.03 16.81 3.03
C TYR A 488 -1.44 16.22 3.03
N PHE A 489 -1.95 15.86 1.85
CA PHE A 489 -3.21 15.14 1.72
C PHE A 489 -3.11 13.75 2.34
N GLU A 490 -2.03 13.03 2.05
CA GLU A 490 -1.74 11.71 2.63
C GLU A 490 -1.62 11.77 4.16
N ALA A 491 -0.97 12.79 4.71
CA ALA A 491 -0.86 13.01 6.15
C ALA A 491 -2.24 13.21 6.80
N CYS A 492 -3.06 14.12 6.28
CA CYS A 492 -4.42 14.36 6.78
C CYS A 492 -5.30 13.10 6.69
N LEU A 493 -5.23 12.36 5.58
CA LEU A 493 -5.96 11.11 5.39
C LEU A 493 -5.50 10.02 6.35
N SER A 494 -4.18 9.85 6.54
CA SER A 494 -3.64 8.83 7.45
C SER A 494 -4.03 9.10 8.91
N ILE A 495 -4.05 10.37 9.33
CA ILE A 495 -4.57 10.77 10.64
C ILE A 495 -6.08 10.48 10.74
N ALA A 496 -6.86 10.86 9.73
CA ALA A 496 -8.30 10.62 9.71
C ALA A 496 -8.62 9.12 9.80
N GLU A 497 -7.96 8.29 9.00
CA GLU A 497 -8.11 6.83 9.02
C GLU A 497 -7.80 6.24 10.41
N ALA A 498 -6.67 6.60 11.01
CA ALA A 498 -6.29 6.09 12.33
C ALA A 498 -7.29 6.46 13.44
N LEU A 499 -7.80 7.69 13.43
CA LEU A 499 -8.80 8.15 14.41
C LEU A 499 -10.19 7.55 14.16
N LEU A 500 -10.58 7.35 12.90
CA LEU A 500 -11.81 6.64 12.55
C LEU A 500 -11.73 5.17 12.98
N ASP A 501 -10.58 4.51 12.79
CA ASP A 501 -10.33 3.15 13.28
C ASP A 501 -10.46 3.02 14.81
N GLU A 502 -10.21 4.10 15.56
CA GLU A 502 -10.42 4.18 17.02
C GLU A 502 -11.85 4.53 17.45
N GLY A 503 -12.66 5.07 16.54
CA GLY A 503 -14.06 5.43 16.79
C GLY A 503 -14.24 6.88 17.19
N ILE A 504 -13.26 7.71 16.85
CA ILE A 504 -13.13 9.10 17.25
C ILE A 504 -13.45 9.98 16.04
N TYR A 505 -14.71 10.39 15.88
CA TYR A 505 -15.12 11.18 14.72
C TYR A 505 -14.96 12.70 14.94
N ARG A 506 -15.05 13.22 16.18
CA ARG A 506 -15.02 14.68 16.39
C ARG A 506 -13.70 15.35 15.94
N PRO A 507 -12.51 14.87 16.35
CA PRO A 507 -11.24 15.41 15.87
C PRO A 507 -11.04 15.23 14.36
N VAL A 508 -11.52 14.11 13.80
CA VAL A 508 -11.44 13.82 12.35
C VAL A 508 -12.06 14.92 11.50
N ARG A 509 -13.15 15.56 11.99
CA ARG A 509 -13.81 16.64 11.24
C ARG A 509 -12.87 17.80 10.91
N ALA A 510 -11.87 18.09 11.74
CA ALA A 510 -10.89 19.14 11.45
C ALA A 510 -10.03 18.78 10.24
N TYR A 511 -9.52 17.55 10.16
CA TYR A 511 -8.71 17.08 9.03
C TYR A 511 -9.56 16.91 7.76
N LEU A 512 -10.80 16.41 7.87
CA LEU A 512 -11.71 16.34 6.72
C LEU A 512 -12.04 17.73 6.16
N ARG A 513 -12.23 18.74 7.02
CA ARG A 513 -12.39 20.13 6.56
C ARG A 513 -11.17 20.65 5.81
N ARG A 514 -9.96 20.25 6.22
CA ARG A 514 -8.74 20.61 5.48
C ARG A 514 -8.71 20.00 4.09
N LEU A 515 -9.37 18.87 3.91
CA LEU A 515 -9.47 18.10 2.67
C LEU A 515 -10.70 18.47 1.81
N GLU A 516 -11.57 19.41 2.22
CA GLU A 516 -12.77 19.79 1.45
C GLU A 516 -12.45 20.33 0.03
N VAL A 517 -11.21 20.78 -0.22
CA VAL A 517 -10.72 21.08 -1.60
C VAL A 517 -10.81 19.85 -2.53
N MET A 518 -10.87 18.64 -1.98
CA MET A 518 -11.02 17.40 -2.73
C MET A 518 -12.41 17.23 -3.34
N ASP A 519 -13.44 17.85 -2.76
CA ASP A 519 -14.82 17.79 -3.26
C ASP A 519 -14.91 18.31 -4.71
N GLU A 520 -14.06 19.27 -5.09
CA GLU A 520 -13.98 19.78 -6.47
C GLU A 520 -13.56 18.71 -7.50
N PHE A 521 -12.84 17.66 -7.06
CA PHE A 521 -12.41 16.55 -7.91
C PHE A 521 -13.36 15.36 -7.86
N VAL A 522 -14.21 15.25 -6.83
CA VAL A 522 -15.10 14.09 -6.63
C VAL A 522 -16.11 13.96 -7.76
N ASP A 523 -16.63 15.07 -8.28
CA ASP A 523 -17.65 15.01 -9.33
C ASP A 523 -17.06 14.90 -10.75
N GLN A 524 -15.73 15.01 -10.90
CA GLN A 524 -15.08 15.01 -12.21
C GLN A 524 -14.97 13.59 -12.79
N GLY A 525 -15.48 13.41 -14.01
CA GLY A 525 -15.29 12.16 -14.78
C GLY A 525 -16.22 11.00 -14.41
N LEU A 526 -17.35 11.24 -13.73
CA LEU A 526 -18.31 10.22 -13.27
C LEU A 526 -19.63 10.06 -14.09
N GLU A 527 -19.83 10.83 -15.17
CA GLU A 527 -20.90 10.81 -16.21
C GLU A 527 -22.42 10.66 -15.82
N THR A 528 -23.18 11.74 -16.06
CA THR A 528 -24.52 11.78 -16.76
C THR A 528 -25.02 13.19 -17.10
N SER A 529 -24.30 14.27 -16.75
CA SER A 529 -24.63 15.62 -17.23
C SER A 529 -23.38 16.51 -17.26
N GLN A 530 -22.53 16.31 -18.26
CA GLN A 530 -21.48 17.30 -18.52
C GLN A 530 -22.09 18.50 -19.25
N SER A 531 -21.90 19.68 -18.67
CA SER A 531 -21.88 20.90 -19.46
C SER A 531 -20.58 20.94 -20.26
N ASP A 532 -20.66 21.29 -21.55
CA ASP A 532 -19.53 21.26 -22.50
C ASP A 532 -18.29 22.07 -22.05
N PHE A 533 -18.42 22.93 -21.04
CA PHE A 533 -17.44 23.95 -20.66
C PHE A 533 -16.45 23.60 -19.53
N THR A 534 -16.58 22.45 -18.85
CA THR A 534 -15.65 22.09 -17.76
C THR A 534 -14.50 21.20 -18.25
N THR A 535 -13.26 21.57 -17.91
CA THR A 535 -12.05 20.77 -18.16
C THR A 535 -11.84 19.78 -17.01
N ILE A 536 -11.48 18.53 -17.32
CA ILE A 536 -11.17 17.52 -16.30
C ILE A 536 -9.77 17.81 -15.75
N GLU A 537 -9.68 18.10 -14.46
CA GLU A 537 -8.41 18.36 -13.77
C GLU A 537 -7.83 17.03 -13.25
N VAL A 538 -6.66 16.63 -13.77
CA VAL A 538 -6.07 15.34 -13.41
C VAL A 538 -5.35 15.40 -12.05
N PHE A 539 -6.04 14.87 -11.03
CA PHE A 539 -5.51 14.68 -9.68
C PHE A 539 -5.28 13.19 -9.33
N SER A 540 -4.60 12.95 -8.20
CA SER A 540 -4.34 11.61 -7.66
C SER A 540 -5.63 10.87 -7.31
N GLY A 541 -5.96 9.83 -8.09
CA GLY A 541 -7.15 9.01 -7.84
C GLY A 541 -7.10 8.28 -6.50
N SER A 542 -5.93 7.80 -6.06
CA SER A 542 -5.83 7.08 -4.78
C SER A 542 -6.17 7.96 -3.58
N LEU A 543 -5.79 9.24 -3.60
CA LEU A 543 -6.13 10.18 -2.55
C LEU A 543 -7.64 10.47 -2.53
N ILE A 544 -8.26 10.69 -3.69
CA ILE A 544 -9.72 10.92 -3.80
C ILE A 544 -10.49 9.73 -3.24
N ILE A 545 -10.11 8.51 -3.61
CA ILE A 545 -10.78 7.30 -3.14
C ILE A 545 -10.62 7.15 -1.62
N ARG A 546 -9.42 7.37 -1.06
CA ARG A 546 -9.20 7.35 0.40
C ARG A 546 -10.03 8.41 1.14
N TYR A 547 -10.15 9.61 0.57
CA TYR A 547 -11.00 10.66 1.13
C TYR A 547 -12.48 10.25 1.17
N LEU A 548 -13.00 9.67 0.08
CA LEU A 548 -14.36 9.13 0.03
C LEU A 548 -14.57 7.98 1.03
N ILE A 549 -13.59 7.09 1.19
CA ILE A 549 -13.63 6.03 2.21
C ILE A 549 -13.67 6.63 3.62
N CYS A 550 -12.86 7.66 3.90
CA CYS A 550 -12.88 8.37 5.18
C CYS A 550 -14.24 9.05 5.45
N LEU A 551 -14.85 9.68 4.44
CA LEU A 551 -16.18 10.27 4.54
C LEU A 551 -17.24 9.20 4.81
N ALA A 552 -17.22 8.08 4.08
CA ALA A 552 -18.13 6.96 4.30
C ALA A 552 -18.00 6.40 5.71
N ASN A 553 -16.78 6.23 6.20
CA ASN A 553 -16.51 5.75 7.55
C ASN A 553 -16.92 6.79 8.62
N TYR A 554 -16.79 8.09 8.33
CA TYR A 554 -17.31 9.16 9.18
C TYR A 554 -18.83 9.08 9.32
N TYR A 555 -19.57 8.92 8.22
CA TYR A 555 -21.02 8.72 8.25
C TYR A 555 -21.40 7.46 9.05
N TYR A 556 -20.66 6.37 8.84
CA TYR A 556 -20.86 5.12 9.56
C TYR A 556 -20.70 5.29 11.08
N LEU A 557 -19.65 5.98 11.55
CA LEU A 557 -19.31 6.12 12.98
C LEU A 557 -20.06 7.24 13.70
N TYR A 558 -20.58 8.24 12.99
CA TYR A 558 -21.19 9.42 13.59
C TYR A 558 -22.29 9.04 14.59
N ASP A 559 -22.26 9.62 15.79
CA ASP A 559 -23.25 9.38 16.84
C ASP A 559 -24.48 10.27 16.63
N THR A 560 -25.65 9.66 16.43
CA THR A 560 -26.92 10.36 16.21
C THR A 560 -27.40 11.15 17.44
N GLU A 561 -26.83 10.90 18.62
CA GLU A 561 -27.07 11.70 19.82
C GLU A 561 -26.21 12.98 19.88
N ASP A 562 -25.20 13.11 19.02
CA ASP A 562 -24.41 14.33 18.94
C ASP A 562 -25.15 15.39 18.13
N ARG A 563 -25.60 16.43 18.83
CA ARG A 563 -26.32 17.58 18.24
C ARG A 563 -25.43 18.79 17.98
N THR A 564 -24.10 18.62 18.08
CA THR A 564 -23.16 19.73 17.94
C THR A 564 -22.90 20.06 16.47
N GLU A 565 -23.37 21.23 16.00
CA GLU A 565 -23.25 21.63 14.58
C GLU A 565 -21.83 21.56 14.01
N LYS A 566 -20.82 21.91 14.83
CA LYS A 566 -19.40 21.87 14.41
C LYS A 566 -18.96 20.50 13.91
N TYR A 567 -19.54 19.43 14.44
CA TYR A 567 -19.15 18.05 14.15
C TYR A 567 -20.13 17.34 13.22
N LEU A 568 -21.16 18.02 12.72
CA LEU A 568 -22.10 17.39 11.80
C LEU A 568 -21.38 16.88 10.54
N PRO A 569 -21.75 15.69 10.06
CA PRO A 569 -21.29 15.20 8.77
C PRO A 569 -21.69 16.18 7.65
N PRO A 570 -20.87 16.28 6.58
CA PRO A 570 -21.16 17.20 5.49
C PRO A 570 -22.53 16.92 4.84
N GLY A 571 -23.29 17.99 4.60
CA GLY A 571 -24.63 17.93 4.02
C GLY A 571 -25.73 17.33 4.92
N CYS A 572 -25.48 17.10 6.21
CA CYS A 572 -26.47 16.63 7.19
C CYS A 572 -26.98 17.77 8.09
N GLN A 573 -28.23 17.64 8.55
CA GLN A 573 -28.85 18.54 9.52
C GLN A 573 -28.71 17.99 10.96
N THR A 574 -28.98 18.82 11.97
CA THR A 574 -28.84 18.45 13.40
C THR A 574 -29.72 17.28 13.84
N ASP A 575 -30.82 17.02 13.14
CA ASP A 575 -31.80 15.97 13.37
C ASP A 575 -31.52 14.69 12.56
N VAL A 576 -30.34 14.57 11.93
CA VAL A 576 -29.96 13.41 11.11
C VAL A 576 -30.17 12.08 11.85
N ASN A 577 -30.76 11.11 11.15
CA ASN A 577 -31.02 9.77 11.65
C ASN A 577 -30.02 8.75 11.05
N ARG A 578 -30.03 7.53 11.58
CA ARG A 578 -29.09 6.48 11.13
C ARG A 578 -29.33 6.05 9.68
N GLU A 579 -30.58 6.03 9.23
CA GLU A 579 -30.93 5.66 7.84
C GLU A 579 -30.22 6.57 6.83
N VAL A 580 -30.33 7.90 7.00
CA VAL A 580 -29.69 8.88 6.11
C VAL A 580 -28.18 8.73 6.12
N LEU A 581 -27.57 8.47 7.29
CA LEU A 581 -26.12 8.26 7.39
C LEU A 581 -25.67 7.00 6.65
N VAL A 582 -26.41 5.90 6.78
CA VAL A 582 -26.10 4.63 6.10
C VAL A 582 -26.26 4.76 4.59
N GLN A 583 -27.34 5.41 4.11
CA GLN A 583 -27.56 5.65 2.69
C GLN A 583 -26.47 6.56 2.10
N ARG A 584 -26.04 7.61 2.83
CA ARG A 584 -24.91 8.45 2.42
C ARG A 584 -23.60 7.69 2.39
N ALA A 585 -23.29 6.91 3.44
CA ALA A 585 -22.08 6.08 3.48
C ALA A 585 -22.03 5.15 2.25
N TRP A 586 -23.14 4.49 1.93
CA TRP A 586 -23.24 3.60 0.79
C TRP A 586 -23.06 4.34 -0.56
N SER A 587 -23.73 5.48 -0.73
CA SER A 587 -23.58 6.31 -1.94
C SER A 587 -22.14 6.82 -2.12
N THR A 588 -21.49 7.26 -1.05
CA THR A 588 -20.07 7.67 -1.07
C THR A 588 -19.15 6.50 -1.42
N LEU A 589 -19.44 5.27 -0.97
CA LEU A 589 -18.70 4.07 -1.39
C LEU A 589 -18.92 3.72 -2.87
N ASN A 590 -20.12 3.93 -3.41
CA ASN A 590 -20.39 3.77 -4.85
C ASN A 590 -19.55 4.77 -5.66
N GLN A 591 -19.52 6.04 -5.25
CA GLN A 591 -18.65 7.05 -5.85
C GLN A 591 -17.17 6.67 -5.74
N ALA A 592 -16.72 6.16 -4.58
CA ALA A 592 -15.35 5.71 -4.38
C ALA A 592 -14.98 4.59 -5.37
N GLN A 593 -15.88 3.62 -5.58
CA GLN A 593 -15.68 2.55 -6.56
C GLN A 593 -15.65 3.08 -8.00
N GLN A 594 -16.52 4.03 -8.37
CA GLN A 594 -16.46 4.66 -9.69
C GLN A 594 -15.12 5.38 -9.90
N HIS A 595 -14.58 6.02 -8.86
CA HIS A 595 -13.24 6.62 -8.90
C HIS A 595 -12.11 5.59 -9.00
N VAL A 596 -12.29 4.36 -8.50
CA VAL A 596 -11.35 3.26 -8.77
C VAL A 596 -11.31 2.95 -10.28
N SER A 597 -12.47 2.89 -10.93
CA SER A 597 -12.58 2.69 -12.38
C SER A 597 -12.01 3.88 -13.17
N LEU A 598 -12.32 5.12 -12.77
CA LEU A 598 -11.75 6.32 -13.37
C LEU A 598 -10.23 6.37 -13.19
N ARG A 599 -9.72 5.94 -12.02
CA ARG A 599 -8.29 5.80 -11.78
C ARG A 599 -7.71 4.86 -12.83
N LEU A 600 -8.25 3.65 -13.04
CA LEU A 600 -7.77 2.73 -14.09
C LEU A 600 -7.86 3.34 -15.49
N ARG A 601 -8.96 4.03 -15.82
CA ARG A 601 -9.14 4.72 -17.12
C ARG A 601 -7.98 5.66 -17.44
N LYS A 602 -7.44 6.39 -16.45
CA LYS A 602 -6.24 7.23 -16.61
C LYS A 602 -5.02 6.46 -17.13
N TYR A 603 -4.81 5.23 -16.64
CA TYR A 603 -3.70 4.38 -17.06
C TYR A 603 -3.95 3.75 -18.43
N VAL A 604 -5.19 3.36 -18.71
CA VAL A 604 -5.57 2.77 -20.00
C VAL A 604 -5.39 3.79 -21.13
N VAL A 605 -5.82 5.05 -20.92
CA VAL A 605 -5.68 6.13 -21.91
C VAL A 605 -4.22 6.41 -22.29
N ILE A 606 -3.29 6.29 -21.34
CA ILE A 606 -1.84 6.43 -21.58
C ILE A 606 -1.17 5.09 -21.93
N ASN A 607 -1.92 4.00 -22.15
CA ASN A 607 -1.39 2.66 -22.45
C ASN A 607 -0.46 2.05 -21.36
N GLU A 608 -0.59 2.47 -20.10
CA GLU A 608 0.20 1.98 -18.96
C GLU A 608 -0.65 1.09 -18.02
N VAL A 609 -1.45 0.19 -18.59
CA VAL A 609 -2.50 -0.55 -17.87
C VAL A 609 -1.97 -1.29 -16.64
N SER A 610 -0.81 -1.95 -16.77
CA SER A 610 -0.19 -2.73 -15.69
C SER A 610 0.15 -1.88 -14.46
N GLN A 611 0.49 -0.60 -14.65
CA GLN A 611 0.78 0.33 -13.55
C GLN A 611 -0.45 0.59 -12.68
N GLY A 612 -1.65 0.45 -13.26
CA GLY A 612 -2.93 0.71 -12.61
C GLY A 612 -3.35 -0.34 -11.58
N THR A 613 -2.89 -1.59 -11.70
CA THR A 613 -3.34 -2.72 -10.85
C THR A 613 -2.50 -2.94 -9.61
N PHE A 614 -1.27 -2.43 -9.57
CA PHE A 614 -0.41 -2.50 -8.39
C PHE A 614 -0.94 -1.61 -7.25
N HIS A 615 -0.42 -1.80 -6.02
CA HIS A 615 -0.83 -1.08 -4.81
C HIS A 615 -1.02 0.45 -5.02
N PRO A 616 -2.11 1.08 -4.56
CA PRO A 616 -3.11 0.53 -3.65
C PRO A 616 -4.40 0.09 -4.35
N HIS A 617 -4.36 -0.35 -5.63
CA HIS A 617 -5.60 -0.60 -6.37
C HIS A 617 -6.52 -1.63 -5.70
N TYR A 618 -5.99 -2.81 -5.41
CA TYR A 618 -6.76 -3.87 -4.76
C TYR A 618 -6.98 -3.56 -3.28
N LEU A 619 -6.06 -2.88 -2.60
CA LEU A 619 -6.29 -2.40 -1.23
C LEU A 619 -7.51 -1.47 -1.13
N LEU A 620 -7.68 -0.53 -2.06
CA LEU A 620 -8.82 0.39 -2.05
C LEU A 620 -10.15 -0.34 -2.31
N LEU A 621 -10.18 -1.28 -3.26
CA LEU A 621 -11.35 -2.13 -3.48
C LEU A 621 -11.68 -2.99 -2.25
N SER A 622 -10.65 -3.50 -1.60
CA SER A 622 -10.74 -4.29 -0.38
C SER A 622 -11.38 -3.50 0.77
N GLN A 623 -10.95 -2.25 0.98
CA GLN A 623 -11.52 -1.35 1.99
C GLN A 623 -12.98 -0.96 1.68
N ILE A 624 -13.31 -0.69 0.41
CA ILE A 624 -14.69 -0.41 -0.02
C ILE A 624 -15.59 -1.62 0.30
N ALA A 625 -15.19 -2.82 -0.12
CA ALA A 625 -15.95 -4.04 0.13
C ALA A 625 -16.10 -4.32 1.63
N TYR A 626 -15.05 -4.11 2.42
CA TYR A 626 -15.09 -4.29 3.87
C TYR A 626 -16.05 -3.31 4.57
N LEU A 627 -16.05 -2.03 4.21
CA LEU A 627 -16.99 -1.06 4.80
C LEU A 627 -18.44 -1.37 4.41
N ARG A 628 -18.69 -1.84 3.18
CA ARG A 628 -20.01 -2.36 2.78
C ARG A 628 -20.42 -3.57 3.61
N THR A 629 -19.50 -4.49 3.91
CA THR A 629 -19.74 -5.62 4.82
C THR A 629 -20.16 -5.12 6.21
N LYS A 630 -19.49 -4.11 6.77
CA LYS A 630 -19.86 -3.51 8.06
C LYS A 630 -21.25 -2.88 8.05
N LEU A 631 -21.58 -2.12 7.01
CA LEU A 631 -22.91 -1.51 6.84
C LEU A 631 -23.99 -2.60 6.77
N LEU A 632 -23.76 -3.67 6.00
CA LEU A 632 -24.71 -4.79 5.89
C LEU A 632 -24.77 -5.65 7.16
N LEU A 633 -23.71 -5.68 7.96
CA LEU A 633 -23.65 -6.39 9.23
C LEU A 633 -24.52 -5.72 10.30
N PHE A 634 -24.33 -4.42 10.51
CA PHE A 634 -24.99 -3.70 11.61
C PHE A 634 -26.29 -3.01 11.19
N PHE A 635 -26.45 -2.68 9.91
CA PHE A 635 -27.56 -1.88 9.38
C PHE A 635 -28.21 -2.47 8.12
N PRO A 636 -28.49 -3.79 8.06
CA PRO A 636 -28.97 -4.42 6.83
C PRO A 636 -30.27 -3.82 6.30
N GLN A 637 -31.15 -3.28 7.14
CA GLN A 637 -32.40 -2.65 6.70
C GLN A 637 -32.23 -1.29 6.00
N TRP A 638 -31.15 -0.56 6.27
CA TRP A 638 -30.96 0.81 5.79
C TRP A 638 -30.00 0.92 4.60
N VAL A 639 -29.27 -0.16 4.29
CA VAL A 639 -28.49 -0.25 3.07
C VAL A 639 -29.44 -0.08 1.87
N PRO A 640 -29.16 0.78 0.88
CA PRO A 640 -29.99 0.89 -0.31
C PRO A 640 -30.14 -0.46 -1.03
N THR A 641 -31.31 -0.73 -1.59
CA THR A 641 -31.46 -1.70 -2.69
C THR A 641 -31.20 -0.90 -3.98
N ASP A 642 -29.94 -0.70 -4.33
CA ASP A 642 -29.55 0.10 -5.50
C ASP A 642 -30.17 -0.43 -6.81
N GLU A 643 -30.06 0.35 -7.90
CA GLU A 643 -30.38 -0.11 -9.27
C GLU A 643 -29.55 -1.35 -9.68
N ILE A 644 -28.33 -1.48 -9.13
CA ILE A 644 -27.45 -2.65 -9.20
C ILE A 644 -27.51 -3.35 -7.84
N CYS A 645 -28.55 -4.17 -7.62
CA CYS A 645 -28.71 -4.93 -6.36
C CYS A 645 -27.49 -5.83 -6.09
N LEU A 646 -27.24 -6.18 -4.83
CA LEU A 646 -26.23 -7.22 -4.53
C LEU A 646 -26.59 -8.49 -5.33
N PRO A 647 -25.61 -9.23 -5.90
CA PRO A 647 -25.90 -10.42 -6.71
C PRO A 647 -26.83 -11.42 -6.01
N THR A 648 -26.81 -11.46 -4.68
CA THR A 648 -27.65 -12.31 -3.82
C THR A 648 -29.12 -11.91 -3.76
N GLU A 649 -29.44 -10.63 -3.99
CA GLU A 649 -30.82 -10.09 -3.97
C GLU A 649 -31.56 -10.37 -5.29
N SER A 650 -30.83 -10.68 -6.36
CA SER A 650 -31.42 -11.09 -7.65
C SER A 650 -32.25 -12.38 -7.54
N PHE A 651 -31.92 -13.24 -6.57
CA PHE A 651 -32.61 -14.51 -6.33
C PHE A 651 -33.99 -14.28 -5.72
N SER A 652 -34.19 -13.24 -4.92
CA SER A 652 -35.46 -12.94 -4.24
C SER A 652 -36.29 -11.88 -4.96
N GLY A 653 -36.10 -11.70 -6.27
CA GLY A 653 -36.84 -10.70 -7.05
C GLY A 653 -36.51 -9.26 -6.62
N ARG A 654 -35.25 -9.00 -6.21
CA ARG A 654 -34.76 -7.72 -5.69
C ARG A 654 -35.30 -7.33 -4.29
N LEU A 655 -35.90 -8.28 -3.57
CA LEU A 655 -36.27 -8.09 -2.16
C LEU A 655 -35.14 -8.53 -1.23
N ARG A 656 -34.82 -7.73 -0.21
CA ARG A 656 -33.86 -8.13 0.80
C ARG A 656 -34.50 -9.10 1.79
N THR A 657 -34.08 -10.36 1.74
CA THR A 657 -34.47 -11.44 2.66
C THR A 657 -33.37 -11.71 3.66
N GLU A 658 -33.67 -12.41 4.76
CA GLU A 658 -32.64 -12.82 5.73
C GLU A 658 -31.54 -13.67 5.05
N ALA A 659 -31.93 -14.56 4.14
CA ALA A 659 -30.98 -15.34 3.33
C ALA A 659 -30.09 -14.45 2.45
N SER A 660 -30.67 -13.46 1.76
CA SER A 660 -29.87 -12.55 0.91
C SER A 660 -28.92 -11.68 1.74
N ILE A 661 -29.27 -11.34 2.99
CA ILE A 661 -28.39 -10.65 3.93
C ILE A 661 -27.20 -11.53 4.32
N HIS A 662 -27.43 -12.76 4.76
CA HIS A 662 -26.33 -13.67 5.13
C HIS A 662 -25.38 -13.91 3.96
N TRP A 663 -25.92 -14.26 2.79
CA TRP A 663 -25.12 -14.48 1.58
C TRP A 663 -24.42 -13.19 1.11
N GLY A 664 -25.07 -12.03 1.21
CA GLY A 664 -24.48 -10.74 0.84
C GLY A 664 -23.29 -10.36 1.72
N ARG A 665 -23.38 -10.62 3.04
CA ARG A 665 -22.28 -10.42 3.99
C ARG A 665 -21.09 -11.32 3.64
N LEU A 666 -21.34 -12.61 3.39
CA LEU A 666 -20.29 -13.57 3.02
C LEU A 666 -19.63 -13.21 1.69
N TYR A 667 -20.42 -12.82 0.69
CA TYR A 667 -19.94 -12.38 -0.62
C TYR A 667 -19.01 -11.16 -0.51
N LEU A 668 -19.45 -10.10 0.14
CA LEU A 668 -18.65 -8.87 0.30
C LEU A 668 -17.39 -9.10 1.13
N ALA A 669 -17.47 -9.94 2.16
CA ALA A 669 -16.31 -10.31 2.97
C ALA A 669 -15.28 -11.13 2.17
N GLU A 670 -15.73 -12.07 1.33
CA GLU A 670 -14.86 -12.84 0.45
C GLU A 670 -14.16 -11.93 -0.57
N LYS A 671 -14.88 -10.98 -1.17
CA LYS A 671 -14.30 -9.96 -2.07
C LYS A 671 -13.26 -9.10 -1.37
N ALA A 672 -13.59 -8.60 -0.17
CA ALA A 672 -12.65 -7.80 0.61
C ALA A 672 -11.36 -8.59 0.89
N ARG A 673 -11.49 -9.84 1.34
CA ARG A 673 -10.37 -10.74 1.61
C ARG A 673 -9.55 -11.03 0.35
N LEU A 674 -10.20 -11.35 -0.77
CA LEU A 674 -9.51 -11.64 -2.04
C LEU A 674 -8.73 -10.43 -2.54
N TYR A 675 -9.32 -9.23 -2.51
CA TYR A 675 -8.63 -8.02 -2.93
C TYR A 675 -7.46 -7.66 -2.00
N ALA A 676 -7.57 -7.87 -0.68
CA ALA A 676 -6.43 -7.71 0.23
C ALA A 676 -5.29 -8.69 -0.12
N ALA A 677 -5.65 -9.92 -0.48
CA ALA A 677 -4.70 -10.95 -0.90
C ALA A 677 -3.99 -10.56 -2.22
N ALA A 678 -4.76 -10.07 -3.19
CA ALA A 678 -4.26 -9.60 -4.50
C ALA A 678 -3.36 -8.36 -4.39
N ASP A 679 -3.60 -7.49 -3.41
CA ASP A 679 -2.70 -6.37 -3.11
C ASP A 679 -1.40 -6.83 -2.43
N GLY A 680 -1.39 -8.01 -1.80
CA GLY A 680 -0.26 -8.55 -1.05
C GLY A 680 -0.24 -8.18 0.44
N GLU A 681 -1.34 -7.66 1.00
CA GLU A 681 -1.45 -7.18 2.38
C GLU A 681 -1.93 -8.29 3.35
N SER A 682 -0.99 -9.09 3.87
CA SER A 682 -1.29 -10.25 4.75
C SER A 682 -2.00 -9.90 6.05
N GLU A 683 -1.69 -8.75 6.66
CA GLU A 683 -2.33 -8.31 7.91
C GLU A 683 -3.82 -8.02 7.69
N VAL A 684 -4.14 -7.21 6.67
CA VAL A 684 -5.51 -6.85 6.31
C VAL A 684 -6.30 -8.10 5.92
N TYR A 685 -5.69 -8.99 5.16
CA TYR A 685 -6.26 -10.29 4.82
C TYR A 685 -6.64 -11.10 6.06
N ALA A 686 -5.72 -11.23 7.03
CA ALA A 686 -5.96 -12.00 8.25
C ALA A 686 -7.13 -11.44 9.05
N CYS A 687 -7.21 -10.11 9.19
CA CYS A 687 -8.34 -9.44 9.83
C CYS A 687 -9.66 -9.73 9.13
N TYR A 688 -9.69 -9.69 7.79
CA TYR A 688 -10.91 -9.95 7.01
C TYR A 688 -11.29 -11.42 7.01
N ALA A 689 -10.34 -12.35 7.04
CA ALA A 689 -10.58 -13.77 7.23
C ALA A 689 -11.19 -14.07 8.61
N ALA A 690 -10.67 -13.44 9.68
CA ALA A 690 -11.23 -13.53 11.02
C ALA A 690 -12.66 -12.95 11.09
N MET A 691 -12.91 -11.83 10.43
CA MET A 691 -14.23 -11.25 10.29
C MET A 691 -15.18 -12.18 9.52
N GLN A 692 -14.73 -12.77 8.41
CA GLN A 692 -15.52 -13.70 7.62
C GLN A 692 -15.87 -14.97 8.43
N SER A 693 -14.95 -15.46 9.26
CA SER A 693 -15.22 -16.52 10.23
C SER A 693 -16.39 -16.16 11.16
N TRP A 694 -16.40 -14.93 11.71
CA TRP A 694 -17.52 -14.46 12.51
C TRP A 694 -18.85 -14.44 11.72
N LEU A 695 -18.84 -13.98 10.47
CA LEU A 695 -20.04 -13.97 9.63
C LEU A 695 -20.60 -15.39 9.38
N TYR A 696 -19.73 -16.39 9.22
CA TYR A 696 -20.15 -17.79 9.15
C TYR A 696 -20.74 -18.28 10.47
N LEU A 697 -20.16 -17.90 11.63
CA LEU A 697 -20.76 -18.23 12.93
C LEU A 697 -22.15 -17.62 13.10
N ILE A 698 -22.37 -16.37 12.67
CA ILE A 698 -23.70 -15.76 12.64
C ILE A 698 -24.66 -16.58 11.78
N ALA A 699 -24.23 -16.98 10.57
CA ALA A 699 -25.04 -17.78 9.67
C ALA A 699 -25.35 -19.18 10.24
N ALA A 700 -24.42 -19.80 10.98
CA ALA A 700 -24.60 -21.13 11.57
C ALA A 700 -25.80 -21.22 12.52
N TYR A 701 -26.14 -20.11 13.18
CA TYR A 701 -27.27 -20.00 14.10
C TYR A 701 -28.60 -19.59 13.43
N ALA A 702 -28.58 -19.32 12.13
CA ALA A 702 -29.78 -19.15 11.35
C ALA A 702 -30.39 -20.51 10.99
N GLY A 703 -31.73 -20.60 10.92
CA GLY A 703 -32.39 -21.82 10.45
C GLY A 703 -32.09 -22.07 8.97
N SER A 704 -32.01 -23.33 8.53
CA SER A 704 -31.65 -23.69 7.14
C SER A 704 -32.52 -23.02 6.06
N GLU A 705 -33.78 -22.73 6.37
CA GLU A 705 -34.70 -21.99 5.48
C GLU A 705 -34.20 -20.56 5.22
N LYS A 706 -33.62 -19.93 6.24
CA LYS A 706 -33.05 -18.58 6.21
C LYS A 706 -31.64 -18.54 5.58
N LEU A 707 -31.12 -19.68 5.13
CA LEU A 707 -29.83 -19.81 4.45
C LEU A 707 -29.96 -20.31 3.00
N THR A 708 -31.19 -20.49 2.53
CA THR A 708 -31.48 -21.00 1.18
C THR A 708 -31.93 -19.85 0.28
N LEU A 709 -31.20 -19.60 -0.83
CA LEU A 709 -31.64 -18.65 -1.86
C LEU A 709 -32.59 -19.35 -2.84
N ILE A 710 -33.77 -18.79 -3.07
CA ILE A 710 -34.82 -19.36 -3.94
C ILE A 710 -35.10 -18.39 -5.09
N LYS A 711 -34.85 -18.79 -6.34
CA LYS A 711 -35.25 -18.00 -7.53
C LYS A 711 -36.77 -18.05 -7.75
N PRO A 712 -37.42 -16.97 -8.24
CA PRO A 712 -38.88 -16.92 -8.39
C PRO A 712 -39.39 -17.79 -9.54
N THR A 713 -38.53 -18.18 -10.49
CA THR A 713 -38.91 -18.81 -11.76
C THR A 713 -38.43 -20.25 -11.95
N ASP A 714 -37.60 -20.82 -11.05
CA ASP A 714 -37.04 -22.17 -11.24
C ASP A 714 -37.78 -23.24 -10.42
N SER A 715 -38.61 -24.04 -11.13
CA SER A 715 -39.15 -25.31 -10.64
C SER A 715 -38.10 -26.43 -10.58
N ASP A 716 -36.90 -26.24 -11.15
CA ASP A 716 -35.81 -27.21 -11.09
C ASP A 716 -34.94 -27.05 -9.83
N ARG A 717 -34.81 -28.15 -9.09
CA ARG A 717 -34.14 -28.24 -7.79
C ARG A 717 -32.61 -28.29 -7.85
N VAL A 718 -31.99 -28.21 -9.03
CA VAL A 718 -30.65 -28.76 -9.26
C VAL A 718 -29.50 -27.78 -8.90
N HIS A 719 -29.74 -26.46 -8.85
CA HIS A 719 -28.67 -25.47 -8.53
C HIS A 719 -29.14 -24.31 -7.64
N ARG A 720 -29.56 -24.61 -6.40
CA ARG A 720 -29.89 -23.58 -5.40
C ARG A 720 -28.71 -23.35 -4.45
N PRO A 721 -28.22 -22.11 -4.27
CA PRO A 721 -27.32 -21.77 -3.18
C PRO A 721 -27.95 -22.14 -1.83
N GLN A 722 -27.37 -23.13 -1.15
CA GLN A 722 -27.83 -23.58 0.16
C GLN A 722 -26.61 -23.77 1.07
N LEU A 723 -26.74 -23.26 2.30
CA LEU A 723 -25.73 -23.41 3.35
C LEU A 723 -26.37 -24.14 4.53
N SER A 724 -25.69 -25.17 5.05
CA SER A 724 -26.10 -25.84 6.29
C SER A 724 -25.35 -25.26 7.50
N PRO A 725 -25.92 -25.31 8.72
CA PRO A 725 -25.22 -24.90 9.94
C PRO A 725 -23.85 -25.57 10.12
N LYS A 726 -23.75 -26.88 9.83
CA LYS A 726 -22.49 -27.61 9.91
C LYS A 726 -21.43 -27.05 8.97
N GLN A 727 -21.78 -26.81 7.71
CA GLN A 727 -20.86 -26.20 6.74
C GLN A 727 -20.42 -24.80 7.18
N CYS A 728 -21.29 -24.03 7.85
CA CYS A 728 -20.92 -22.73 8.39
C CYS A 728 -19.82 -22.87 9.46
N PHE A 729 -19.95 -23.83 10.38
CA PHE A 729 -18.92 -24.09 11.39
C PHE A 729 -17.60 -24.56 10.77
N ASP A 730 -17.67 -25.44 9.77
CA ASP A 730 -16.48 -25.93 9.05
C ASP A 730 -15.74 -24.77 8.35
N TRP A 731 -16.47 -23.87 7.67
CA TRP A 731 -15.91 -22.67 7.04
C TRP A 731 -15.35 -21.68 8.06
N ALA A 732 -16.05 -21.45 9.17
CA ALA A 732 -15.57 -20.58 10.24
C ALA A 732 -14.23 -21.10 10.80
N ARG A 733 -14.13 -22.41 11.05
CA ARG A 733 -12.89 -23.06 11.51
C ARG A 733 -11.75 -22.85 10.53
N GLN A 734 -11.99 -23.17 9.26
CA GLN A 734 -10.97 -23.09 8.22
C GLN A 734 -10.45 -21.65 8.03
N LEU A 735 -11.34 -20.66 8.04
CA LEU A 735 -10.98 -19.25 7.88
C LEU A 735 -10.25 -18.70 9.11
N ARG A 736 -10.67 -19.09 10.32
CA ARG A 736 -9.95 -18.77 11.57
C ARG A 736 -8.52 -19.31 11.52
N ASP A 737 -8.35 -20.58 11.17
CA ASP A 737 -7.04 -21.22 11.12
C ASP A 737 -6.15 -20.57 10.04
N HIS A 738 -6.73 -20.22 8.89
CA HIS A 738 -5.99 -19.53 7.84
C HIS A 738 -5.59 -18.10 8.22
N ALA A 739 -6.46 -17.38 8.95
CA ALA A 739 -6.16 -16.04 9.45
C ALA A 739 -4.92 -16.06 10.38
N LEU A 740 -4.80 -17.09 11.23
CA LEU A 740 -3.63 -17.27 12.09
C LEU A 740 -2.35 -17.53 11.28
N VAL A 741 -2.42 -18.40 10.28
CA VAL A 741 -1.30 -18.69 9.37
C VAL A 741 -0.85 -17.42 8.63
N ALA A 742 -1.79 -16.65 8.06
CA ALA A 742 -1.48 -15.43 7.30
C ALA A 742 -0.92 -14.30 8.18
N TYR A 743 -1.25 -14.26 9.47
CA TYR A 743 -0.78 -13.23 10.40
C TYR A 743 0.64 -13.49 10.93
N ALA A 744 1.22 -14.67 10.68
CA ALA A 744 2.45 -15.12 11.34
C ALA A 744 3.63 -14.14 11.19
N GLU A 745 3.83 -13.56 10.01
CA GLU A 745 4.90 -12.60 9.77
C GLU A 745 4.65 -11.28 10.52
N THR A 746 3.46 -10.69 10.39
CA THR A 746 3.08 -9.46 11.08
C THR A 746 3.21 -9.59 12.59
N GLY A 747 2.68 -10.68 13.15
CA GLY A 747 2.75 -10.95 14.57
C GLY A 747 4.18 -11.14 15.08
N GLN A 748 5.04 -11.79 14.29
CA GLN A 748 6.47 -11.92 14.60
C GLN A 748 7.18 -10.57 14.57
N GLN A 749 6.92 -9.73 13.56
CA GLN A 749 7.49 -8.37 13.48
C GLN A 749 7.09 -7.52 14.69
N CYS A 750 5.80 -7.52 15.05
CA CYS A 750 5.29 -6.78 16.21
C CYS A 750 5.92 -7.27 17.53
N TYR A 751 6.00 -8.60 17.71
CA TYR A 751 6.64 -9.21 18.87
C TYR A 751 8.12 -8.80 18.99
N TYR A 752 8.88 -8.82 17.89
CA TYR A 752 10.28 -8.40 17.94
C TYR A 752 10.45 -6.92 18.26
N GLN A 753 9.60 -6.05 17.72
CA GLN A 753 9.64 -4.62 18.07
C GLN A 753 9.34 -4.38 19.55
N VAL A 754 8.31 -5.05 20.09
CA VAL A 754 7.99 -5.00 21.53
C VAL A 754 9.18 -5.46 22.37
N LYS A 755 9.80 -6.57 21.99
CA LYS A 755 10.93 -7.16 22.71
C LYS A 755 12.19 -6.30 22.64
N GLU A 756 12.54 -5.79 21.46
CA GLU A 756 13.71 -4.92 21.25
C GLU A 756 13.58 -3.59 22.00
N LYS A 757 12.36 -3.02 22.05
CA LYS A 757 12.11 -1.74 22.71
C LYS A 757 11.80 -1.88 24.21
N SER A 758 11.69 -3.11 24.72
CA SER A 758 11.60 -3.38 26.16
C SER A 758 12.97 -3.26 26.84
N GLY A 759 13.05 -2.56 27.98
CA GLY A 759 14.19 -2.69 28.92
C GLY A 759 15.39 -1.73 28.80
N LEU A 760 15.18 -0.42 28.89
CA LEU A 760 16.26 0.55 29.20
C LEU A 760 15.88 1.46 30.38
N ALA A 761 16.41 1.15 31.57
CA ALA A 761 16.09 1.85 32.83
C ALA A 761 16.57 3.33 32.92
N ARG A 762 17.26 3.86 31.89
CA ARG A 762 17.84 5.21 31.95
C ARG A 762 16.93 6.31 31.37
N ASP A 763 16.10 5.98 30.38
CA ASP A 763 15.16 6.91 29.75
C ASP A 763 13.75 6.34 29.87
N ILE A 764 12.90 6.95 30.70
CA ILE A 764 11.56 6.40 31.03
C ILE A 764 10.56 6.58 29.88
N ARG A 765 10.80 7.52 28.95
CA ARG A 765 9.85 7.93 27.92
C ARG A 765 10.50 8.12 26.56
N ASP A 766 9.72 7.86 25.51
CA ASP A 766 10.04 8.21 24.12
C ASP A 766 9.22 9.44 23.69
N GLU A 767 9.84 10.33 22.91
CA GLU A 767 9.23 11.60 22.46
C GLU A 767 8.74 11.54 21.01
N PHE A 768 7.53 12.04 20.78
CA PHE A 768 6.84 12.03 19.50
C PHE A 768 6.11 13.37 19.28
N GLY A 769 6.87 14.43 18.99
CA GLY A 769 6.33 15.79 18.92
C GLY A 769 5.73 16.23 20.25
N SER A 770 4.44 16.58 20.26
CA SER A 770 3.75 17.00 21.49
C SER A 770 3.40 15.85 22.45
N TYR A 771 3.72 14.61 22.11
CA TYR A 771 3.38 13.42 22.91
C TYR A 771 4.64 12.73 23.43
N GLN A 772 4.62 12.32 24.69
CA GLN A 772 5.64 11.46 25.29
C GLN A 772 4.99 10.17 25.79
N ILE A 773 5.55 9.02 25.41
CA ILE A 773 5.00 7.70 25.75
C ILE A 773 5.98 6.96 26.65
N GLU A 774 5.47 6.43 27.75
CA GLU A 774 6.24 5.59 28.67
C GLU A 774 6.72 4.29 28.00
N LYS A 775 7.99 3.94 28.22
CA LYS A 775 8.60 2.72 27.67
C LYS A 775 8.04 1.46 28.30
N ILE A 776 8.20 0.33 27.61
CA ILE A 776 7.82 -0.98 28.14
C ILE A 776 8.92 -1.47 29.11
N PRO A 777 8.56 -1.90 30.33
CA PRO A 777 9.48 -2.61 31.21
C PRO A 777 10.08 -3.86 30.54
N PRO A 778 11.21 -4.38 31.02
CA PRO A 778 11.75 -5.63 30.49
C PRO A 778 10.70 -6.76 30.58
N ILE A 779 10.56 -7.54 29.49
CA ILE A 779 9.54 -8.58 29.38
C ILE A 779 10.11 -9.95 29.76
N TYR A 780 9.38 -10.70 30.58
CA TYR A 780 9.62 -12.12 30.83
C TYR A 780 8.48 -12.98 30.27
N GLU A 781 8.83 -13.99 29.48
CA GLU A 781 7.88 -14.89 28.83
C GLU A 781 7.66 -16.12 29.69
N ALA A 782 6.41 -16.37 30.10
CA ALA A 782 6.05 -17.53 30.90
C ALA A 782 4.87 -18.30 30.29
N ARG A 783 4.66 -19.54 30.73
CA ARG A 783 3.49 -20.36 30.34
C ARG A 783 2.91 -21.09 31.55
N GLY A 784 1.59 -21.12 31.66
CA GLY A 784 0.88 -21.94 32.65
C GLY A 784 1.29 -21.64 34.09
N GLN A 785 1.66 -22.66 34.87
CA GLN A 785 2.02 -22.50 36.29
C GLN A 785 3.23 -21.59 36.53
N GLN A 786 4.16 -21.49 35.56
CA GLN A 786 5.29 -20.57 35.66
C GLN A 786 4.81 -19.12 35.66
N TYR A 787 3.80 -18.78 34.84
CA TYR A 787 3.26 -17.42 34.82
C TYR A 787 2.73 -17.01 36.20
N ILE A 788 1.96 -17.89 36.85
CA ILE A 788 1.36 -17.63 38.18
C ILE A 788 2.44 -17.37 39.24
N GLN A 789 3.55 -18.12 39.22
CA GLN A 789 4.64 -17.97 40.18
C GLN A 789 5.41 -16.66 40.00
N TRP A 790 5.71 -16.29 38.75
CA TRP A 790 6.55 -15.13 38.45
C TRP A 790 5.78 -13.81 38.49
N SER A 791 4.50 -13.80 38.06
CA SER A 791 3.62 -12.63 38.15
C SER A 791 3.38 -12.12 39.58
N GLN A 792 3.53 -12.98 40.59
CA GLN A 792 3.34 -12.64 41.99
C GLN A 792 4.65 -12.23 42.71
N SER A 793 5.82 -12.52 42.13
CA SER A 793 7.11 -12.43 42.82
C SER A 793 8.00 -11.27 42.37
N GLU A 794 7.87 -10.77 41.15
CA GLU A 794 8.72 -9.68 40.65
C GLU A 794 7.91 -8.44 40.22
N GLN A 795 8.20 -7.29 40.85
CA GLN A 795 7.55 -6.00 40.56
C GLN A 795 8.25 -5.21 39.45
N GLU A 796 9.47 -5.60 39.05
CA GLU A 796 10.31 -4.85 38.10
C GLU A 796 10.22 -5.38 36.64
N LEU A 797 9.59 -6.53 36.42
CA LEU A 797 9.45 -7.19 35.11
C LEU A 797 7.99 -7.27 34.66
N LEU A 798 7.75 -7.11 33.36
CA LEU A 798 6.45 -7.40 32.76
C LEU A 798 6.39 -8.89 32.37
N VAL A 799 5.64 -9.69 33.13
CA VAL A 799 5.44 -11.11 32.83
C VAL A 799 4.25 -11.31 31.89
N LEU A 800 4.47 -11.91 30.72
CA LEU A 800 3.43 -12.20 29.72
C LEU A 800 3.13 -13.71 29.65
N ASP A 801 1.84 -14.08 29.68
CA ASP A 801 1.40 -15.46 29.46
C ASP A 801 1.37 -15.80 27.97
N MET A 802 2.36 -16.58 27.52
CA MET A 802 2.49 -17.01 26.13
C MET A 802 1.52 -18.14 25.75
N SER A 803 0.67 -18.62 26.67
CA SER A 803 -0.32 -19.66 26.37
C SER A 803 -1.42 -19.19 25.41
N LEU A 804 -1.80 -17.90 25.49
CA LEU A 804 -2.79 -17.28 24.60
C LEU A 804 -2.13 -16.50 23.45
N LEU A 805 -0.96 -15.90 23.72
CA LEU A 805 -0.23 -15.01 22.82
C LEU A 805 0.61 -15.73 21.76
N ALA A 806 0.74 -17.05 21.83
CA ALA A 806 1.44 -17.85 20.82
C ALA A 806 0.67 -19.12 20.46
N VAL A 807 0.55 -19.39 19.16
CA VAL A 807 -0.03 -20.62 18.62
C VAL A 807 1.08 -21.48 18.02
N ASN A 808 1.06 -22.78 18.29
CA ASN A 808 2.00 -23.71 17.69
C ASN A 808 1.52 -24.08 16.27
N PRO A 809 2.34 -23.91 15.21
CA PRO A 809 1.96 -24.25 13.84
C PRO A 809 1.54 -25.69 13.64
N LYS A 810 1.94 -26.61 14.54
CA LYS A 810 1.56 -28.03 14.50
C LYS A 810 0.09 -28.27 14.85
N ASP A 811 -0.53 -27.35 15.58
CA ASP A 811 -1.94 -27.43 15.97
C ASP A 811 -2.85 -26.97 14.83
N LEU A 812 -2.29 -26.34 13.80
CA LEU A 812 -3.01 -25.84 12.64
C LEU A 812 -2.84 -26.77 11.43
N PRO A 813 -3.89 -26.98 10.62
CA PRO A 813 -3.75 -27.68 9.35
C PRO A 813 -2.81 -26.91 8.42
N LYS A 814 -2.12 -27.62 7.54
CA LYS A 814 -1.34 -26.98 6.48
C LYS A 814 -2.31 -26.38 5.47
N LEU A 815 -2.44 -25.04 5.45
CA LEU A 815 -3.43 -24.32 4.62
C LEU A 815 -2.80 -23.51 3.48
N SER A 816 -1.48 -23.31 3.50
CA SER A 816 -0.76 -22.55 2.49
C SER A 816 0.61 -23.18 2.18
N PRO A 817 1.21 -22.89 1.00
CA PRO A 817 2.58 -23.30 0.70
C PRO A 817 3.60 -22.74 1.70
N HIS A 818 3.35 -21.54 2.22
CA HIS A 818 4.18 -20.83 3.19
C HIS A 818 3.72 -21.06 4.64
N HIS A 819 3.41 -22.30 5.01
CA HIS A 819 3.02 -22.63 6.38
C HIS A 819 4.16 -22.32 7.37
N PRO A 820 3.89 -21.63 8.50
CA PRO A 820 4.93 -21.21 9.43
C PRO A 820 5.63 -22.41 10.08
N THR A 821 6.94 -22.29 10.29
CA THR A 821 7.78 -23.30 10.97
C THR A 821 8.04 -22.95 12.43
N GLN A 822 7.82 -21.70 12.82
CA GLN A 822 7.99 -21.17 14.17
C GLN A 822 6.65 -20.78 14.77
N ASN A 823 6.59 -20.61 16.09
CA ASN A 823 5.39 -20.16 16.79
C ASN A 823 4.79 -18.90 16.14
N ILE A 824 3.47 -18.91 15.97
CA ILE A 824 2.71 -17.77 15.48
C ILE A 824 2.44 -16.87 16.67
N TYR A 825 3.13 -15.73 16.73
CA TYR A 825 2.94 -14.73 17.79
C TYR A 825 1.75 -13.84 17.46
N LEU A 826 0.90 -13.55 18.45
CA LEU A 826 -0.31 -12.75 18.29
C LEU A 826 -0.14 -11.37 18.95
N PHE A 827 0.82 -10.60 18.44
CA PHE A 827 1.11 -9.23 18.87
C PHE A 827 0.71 -8.22 17.79
N GLY A 828 0.38 -7.00 18.21
CA GLY A 828 -0.11 -5.92 17.36
C GLY A 828 -1.58 -5.59 17.62
N THR A 829 -2.00 -4.35 17.36
CA THR A 829 -3.37 -3.90 17.67
C THR A 829 -4.44 -4.71 16.93
N ASN A 830 -4.14 -5.13 15.70
CA ASN A 830 -5.05 -5.90 14.87
C ASN A 830 -5.17 -7.38 15.26
N ALA A 831 -4.30 -7.88 16.15
CA ALA A 831 -4.44 -9.23 16.71
C ALA A 831 -5.77 -9.41 17.47
N CYS A 832 -6.42 -8.31 17.89
CA CYS A 832 -7.74 -8.35 18.52
C CYS A 832 -8.80 -9.08 17.67
N TYR A 833 -8.75 -8.97 16.33
CA TYR A 833 -9.68 -9.67 15.44
C TYR A 833 -9.48 -11.20 15.50
N LEU A 834 -8.23 -11.66 15.61
CA LEU A 834 -7.89 -13.07 15.72
C LEU A 834 -8.36 -13.64 17.06
N PHE A 835 -8.08 -12.95 18.17
CA PHE A 835 -8.58 -13.34 19.50
C PHE A 835 -10.11 -13.37 19.54
N PHE A 836 -10.77 -12.39 18.93
CA PHE A 836 -12.23 -12.35 18.85
C PHE A 836 -12.78 -13.56 18.08
N ALA A 837 -12.24 -13.86 16.90
CA ALA A 837 -12.69 -15.00 16.10
C ALA A 837 -12.41 -16.35 16.80
N ARG A 838 -11.25 -16.49 17.45
CA ARG A 838 -10.90 -17.68 18.26
C ARG A 838 -11.88 -17.89 19.40
N GLY A 839 -12.09 -16.86 20.23
CA GLY A 839 -12.96 -16.94 21.40
C GLY A 839 -14.43 -17.18 21.02
N LEU A 840 -14.91 -16.50 19.96
CA LEU A 840 -16.28 -16.70 19.48
C LEU A 840 -16.49 -18.09 18.87
N TYR A 841 -15.49 -18.63 18.17
CA TYR A 841 -15.55 -20.01 17.66
C TYR A 841 -15.69 -21.02 18.81
N VAL A 842 -14.81 -20.93 19.82
CA VAL A 842 -14.86 -21.83 20.99
C VAL A 842 -16.20 -21.70 21.73
N LEU A 843 -16.71 -20.48 21.88
CA LEU A 843 -18.02 -20.25 22.50
C LEU A 843 -19.13 -20.98 21.72
N CYS A 844 -19.16 -20.85 20.39
CA CYS A 844 -20.26 -21.30 19.54
C CYS A 844 -20.26 -22.81 19.21
N THR A 845 -19.11 -23.50 19.18
CA THR A 845 -19.07 -24.90 18.73
C THR A 845 -19.30 -25.91 19.85
N ASN A 846 -19.48 -27.19 19.51
CA ASN A 846 -19.48 -28.31 20.47
C ASN A 846 -18.12 -29.02 20.56
N GLU A 847 -17.02 -28.37 20.13
CA GLU A 847 -15.67 -28.93 20.26
C GLU A 847 -15.13 -28.71 21.69
N ALA A 848 -14.50 -29.72 22.30
CA ALA A 848 -13.94 -29.60 23.64
C ALA A 848 -12.69 -28.70 23.67
N ASP A 849 -11.84 -28.84 22.65
CA ASP A 849 -10.60 -28.08 22.48
C ASP A 849 -10.67 -27.12 21.29
N GLU A 850 -9.92 -26.02 21.34
CA GLU A 850 -9.90 -24.99 20.29
C GLU A 850 -9.41 -25.50 18.92
N PHE A 851 -8.42 -26.38 18.92
CA PHE A 851 -7.76 -26.94 17.73
C PHE A 851 -7.91 -28.47 17.63
N GLY A 852 -8.91 -29.05 18.30
CA GLY A 852 -9.10 -30.51 18.35
C GLY A 852 -9.28 -31.17 16.99
N ALA A 853 -8.72 -32.37 16.78
CA ALA A 853 -8.91 -33.12 15.54
C ALA A 853 -10.40 -33.51 15.37
N THR A 854 -10.93 -33.42 14.15
CA THR A 854 -12.34 -33.70 13.81
C THR A 854 -12.83 -35.11 14.17
N GLU A 855 -11.94 -36.00 14.60
CA GLU A 855 -12.18 -37.40 14.93
C GLU A 855 -11.98 -37.75 16.42
N SER A 856 -11.74 -36.77 17.31
CA SER A 856 -11.74 -37.07 18.74
C SER A 856 -13.15 -37.44 19.18
N LEU A 857 -13.36 -38.75 19.46
CA LEU A 857 -14.55 -39.32 20.10
C LEU A 857 -15.08 -38.39 21.18
N ALA A 858 -16.40 -38.20 21.23
CA ALA A 858 -17.13 -37.34 22.16
C ALA A 858 -16.70 -37.60 23.62
N SER A 859 -15.63 -36.94 24.04
CA SER A 859 -15.30 -36.74 25.44
C SER A 859 -16.38 -35.81 26.00
N GLU A 860 -16.79 -36.08 27.22
CA GLU A 860 -17.71 -35.21 27.94
C GLU A 860 -17.09 -33.81 28.00
N ILE A 861 -17.80 -32.80 27.47
CA ILE A 861 -17.29 -31.43 27.39
C ILE A 861 -17.25 -30.86 28.80
N ASP A 862 -16.07 -30.50 29.28
CA ASP A 862 -15.94 -29.63 30.45
C ASP A 862 -16.36 -28.21 30.06
N TRP A 863 -17.65 -27.91 30.27
CA TRP A 863 -18.23 -26.64 29.90
C TRP A 863 -17.64 -25.46 30.68
N ASP A 864 -17.22 -25.64 31.94
CA ASP A 864 -16.63 -24.53 32.69
C ASP A 864 -15.25 -24.18 32.15
N ALA A 865 -14.39 -25.18 31.94
CA ALA A 865 -13.06 -24.97 31.35
C ALA A 865 -13.13 -24.35 29.95
N LYS A 866 -14.06 -24.83 29.13
CA LYS A 866 -14.28 -24.31 27.77
C LYS A 866 -14.76 -22.86 27.77
N LEU A 867 -15.79 -22.53 28.56
CA LEU A 867 -16.33 -21.17 28.65
C LEU A 867 -15.31 -20.22 29.27
N LEU A 868 -14.48 -20.69 30.21
CA LEU A 868 -13.37 -19.94 30.77
C LEU A 868 -12.30 -19.64 29.70
N HIS A 869 -11.93 -20.60 28.86
CA HIS A 869 -11.00 -20.39 27.75
C HIS A 869 -11.55 -19.39 26.72
N ALA A 870 -12.80 -19.58 26.29
CA ALA A 870 -13.48 -18.64 25.39
C ALA A 870 -13.52 -17.22 25.97
N MET A 871 -13.84 -17.08 27.26
CA MET A 871 -13.85 -15.82 27.98
C MET A 871 -12.46 -15.18 28.03
N ARG A 872 -11.40 -15.94 28.32
CA ARG A 872 -10.01 -15.42 28.33
C ARG A 872 -9.59 -14.90 26.95
N LEU A 873 -9.93 -15.60 25.88
CA LEU A 873 -9.68 -15.16 24.49
C LEU A 873 -10.44 -13.87 24.16
N LEU A 874 -11.73 -13.79 24.50
CA LEU A 874 -12.56 -12.59 24.28
C LEU A 874 -12.10 -11.42 25.14
N ASN A 875 -11.65 -11.68 26.37
CA ASN A 875 -11.07 -10.68 27.24
C ASN A 875 -9.76 -10.12 26.68
N THR A 876 -8.91 -10.99 26.14
CA THR A 876 -7.69 -10.58 25.43
C THR A 876 -8.03 -9.76 24.18
N ALA A 877 -9.08 -10.14 23.44
CA ALA A 877 -9.53 -9.40 22.26
C ALA A 877 -9.92 -7.96 22.59
N TRP A 878 -10.79 -7.75 23.59
CA TRP A 878 -11.18 -6.39 23.96
C TRP A 878 -10.07 -5.64 24.69
N ALA A 879 -9.19 -6.31 25.43
CA ALA A 879 -8.06 -5.67 26.09
C ALA A 879 -7.03 -5.11 25.11
N ILE A 880 -6.71 -5.83 24.02
CA ILE A 880 -5.86 -5.30 22.94
C ILE A 880 -6.57 -4.18 22.17
N ALA A 881 -7.89 -4.32 21.97
CA ALA A 881 -8.69 -3.34 21.23
C ALA A 881 -9.02 -2.09 22.06
N GLU A 882 -8.87 -2.11 23.39
CA GLU A 882 -9.13 -0.98 24.25
C GLU A 882 -7.85 -0.18 24.49
N GLU A 883 -7.95 1.15 24.49
CA GLU A 883 -6.82 2.03 24.75
C GLU A 883 -6.22 1.78 26.15
N GLY A 884 -4.99 1.30 26.18
CA GLY A 884 -4.16 1.17 27.38
C GLY A 884 -3.53 2.49 27.81
N GLY A 885 -3.25 2.61 29.11
CA GLY A 885 -2.59 3.78 29.69
C GLY A 885 -3.47 4.98 30.05
N GLU A 886 -2.84 6.01 30.60
CA GLU A 886 -3.47 7.25 31.06
C GLU A 886 -2.79 8.47 30.43
N VAL A 887 -3.61 9.41 29.95
CA VAL A 887 -3.11 10.66 29.37
C VAL A 887 -3.15 11.76 30.42
N THR A 888 -1.99 12.35 30.71
CA THR A 888 -1.87 13.56 31.51
C THR A 888 -1.34 14.71 30.64
N LYS A 889 -1.67 15.94 31.03
CA LYS A 889 -1.23 17.14 30.33
C LYS A 889 -0.27 17.89 31.22
N ASP A 890 0.87 18.28 30.64
CA ASP A 890 1.86 19.13 31.28
C ASP A 890 2.11 20.39 30.43
N GLN A 891 2.76 21.38 31.04
CA GLN A 891 3.26 22.57 30.36
C GLN A 891 4.77 22.68 30.58
N GLN A 892 5.54 22.47 29.52
CA GLN A 892 6.99 22.61 29.52
C GLN A 892 7.35 23.72 28.52
N ASP A 893 8.12 24.71 28.97
CA ASP A 893 8.58 25.85 28.17
C ASP A 893 7.49 26.63 27.40
N GLY A 894 6.26 26.63 27.93
CA GLY A 894 5.11 27.32 27.31
C GLY A 894 4.38 26.48 26.25
N GLU A 895 4.92 25.33 25.86
CA GLU A 895 4.28 24.37 24.95
C GLU A 895 3.46 23.33 25.72
N ARG A 896 2.44 22.77 25.05
CA ARG A 896 1.58 21.73 25.64
C ARG A 896 2.15 20.37 25.31
N VAL A 897 2.60 19.65 26.33
CA VAL A 897 3.08 18.27 26.22
C VAL A 897 2.05 17.33 26.83
N TYR A 898 1.77 16.22 26.16
CA TYR A 898 0.89 15.17 26.64
C TYR A 898 1.71 13.93 26.99
N HIS A 899 1.56 13.44 28.21
CA HIS A 899 2.23 12.24 28.67
C HIS A 899 1.26 11.07 28.70
N ILE A 900 1.65 9.96 28.08
CA ILE A 900 0.90 8.70 28.04
C ILE A 900 1.65 7.71 28.93
N SER A 901 1.14 7.51 30.14
CA SER A 901 1.70 6.56 31.12
C SER A 901 1.06 5.19 30.97
N ARG A 902 1.85 4.12 31.05
CA ARG A 902 1.42 2.73 30.96
C ARG A 902 1.36 2.14 32.36
N SER A 903 0.17 1.74 32.80
CA SER A 903 -0.03 1.25 34.16
C SER A 903 0.14 -0.27 34.24
N PHE A 904 1.38 -0.76 34.18
CA PHE A 904 1.66 -2.20 34.38
C PHE A 904 1.50 -2.66 35.86
N SER A 905 1.28 -1.73 36.80
CA SER A 905 1.23 -2.01 38.24
C SER A 905 -0.16 -2.38 38.77
N SER A 906 -0.17 -3.22 39.81
CA SER A 906 -1.31 -3.70 40.59
C SER A 906 -1.97 -2.68 41.54
N ASP A 907 -1.54 -1.41 41.52
CA ASP A 907 -2.11 -0.35 42.38
C ASP A 907 -3.50 0.12 41.90
N ARG A 908 -3.88 -0.23 40.66
CA ARG A 908 -5.29 -0.21 40.27
C ARG A 908 -5.98 -1.31 41.05
N GLN A 909 -7.02 -0.99 41.82
CA GLN A 909 -7.90 -2.02 42.39
C GLN A 909 -8.17 -3.06 41.31
N PRO A 910 -7.84 -4.34 41.52
CA PRO A 910 -7.95 -5.35 40.48
C PRO A 910 -9.36 -5.25 39.91
N SER A 911 -9.44 -4.95 38.62
CA SER A 911 -10.74 -4.93 37.97
C SER A 911 -11.28 -6.35 38.10
N ARG A 912 -12.34 -6.54 38.88
CA ARG A 912 -12.77 -7.88 39.33
C ARG A 912 -13.10 -8.81 38.15
N PHE A 913 -13.37 -8.23 36.99
CA PHE A 913 -13.71 -8.88 35.73
C PHE A 913 -12.53 -9.11 34.75
N SER A 914 -11.32 -8.60 35.04
CA SER A 914 -10.11 -8.81 34.21
C SER A 914 -9.08 -9.66 34.94
N TYR A 915 -8.27 -10.40 34.17
CA TYR A 915 -7.15 -11.16 34.71
C TYR A 915 -5.88 -10.30 34.68
N PRO A 916 -4.95 -10.43 35.66
CA PRO A 916 -3.69 -9.70 35.65
C PRO A 916 -2.90 -9.83 34.34
N GLU A 917 -2.94 -11.02 33.73
CA GLU A 917 -2.32 -11.32 32.43
C GLU A 917 -2.92 -10.51 31.27
N ILE A 918 -4.21 -10.19 31.35
CA ILE A 918 -4.95 -9.46 30.31
C ILE A 918 -4.75 -7.95 30.48
N ASP A 919 -4.74 -7.47 31.73
CA ASP A 919 -4.43 -6.07 32.02
C ASP A 919 -2.99 -5.72 31.58
N ALA A 920 -2.03 -6.62 31.80
CA ALA A 920 -0.66 -6.49 31.32
C ALA A 920 -0.57 -6.35 29.79
N ILE A 921 -1.43 -7.07 29.05
CA ILE A 921 -1.51 -7.00 27.59
C ILE A 921 -2.12 -5.66 27.15
N ARG A 922 -3.21 -5.21 27.77
CA ARG A 922 -3.87 -3.93 27.44
C ARG A 922 -2.87 -2.77 27.44
N ASP A 923 -2.06 -2.69 28.49
CA ASP A 923 -1.17 -1.53 28.69
C ASP A 923 0.06 -1.52 27.74
N LEU A 924 0.23 -2.55 26.89
CA LEU A 924 1.14 -2.51 25.73
C LEU A 924 0.61 -1.63 24.58
N TYR A 925 -0.71 -1.44 24.49
CA TYR A 925 -1.39 -0.86 23.33
C TYR A 925 -2.14 0.43 23.71
N PRO A 926 -1.53 1.62 23.56
CA PRO A 926 -2.20 2.90 23.84
C PRO A 926 -3.19 3.34 22.75
N ARG A 927 -3.59 2.43 21.85
CA ARG A 927 -4.49 2.68 20.72
C ARG A 927 -5.74 1.82 20.87
N ARG A 928 -6.91 2.39 20.57
CA ARG A 928 -8.18 1.68 20.50
C ARG A 928 -8.43 1.08 19.10
N ILE A 929 -9.20 0.01 19.02
CA ILE A 929 -9.84 -0.48 17.80
C ILE A 929 -11.35 -0.45 18.03
N THR A 930 -12.04 0.34 17.20
CA THR A 930 -13.48 0.66 17.24
C THR A 930 -14.35 -0.46 17.81
N GLU A 931 -14.78 -1.41 16.99
CA GLU A 931 -15.94 -2.26 17.30
C GLU A 931 -15.59 -3.43 18.22
N ILE A 932 -14.38 -3.97 18.07
CA ILE A 932 -13.93 -5.17 18.79
C ILE A 932 -13.84 -4.91 20.31
N ALA A 933 -13.51 -3.69 20.73
CA ALA A 933 -13.46 -3.33 22.14
C ALA A 933 -14.82 -3.51 22.85
N ASP A 934 -15.94 -3.19 22.19
CA ASP A 934 -17.27 -3.35 22.79
C ASP A 934 -17.86 -4.74 22.52
N LEU A 935 -17.66 -5.30 21.32
CA LEU A 935 -18.13 -6.65 20.98
C LEU A 935 -17.45 -7.73 21.82
N GLY A 936 -16.13 -7.62 22.06
CA GLY A 936 -15.40 -8.56 22.91
C GLY A 936 -15.94 -8.56 24.34
N LYS A 937 -16.31 -7.40 24.89
CA LYS A 937 -16.98 -7.30 26.21
C LYS A 937 -18.34 -8.00 26.22
N ILE A 938 -19.18 -7.76 25.20
CA ILE A 938 -20.50 -8.40 25.10
C ILE A 938 -20.41 -9.93 25.07
N PHE A 939 -19.51 -10.50 24.26
CA PHE A 939 -19.38 -11.95 24.17
C PHE A 939 -18.62 -12.56 25.36
N ALA A 940 -17.71 -11.82 26.01
CA ALA A 940 -17.14 -12.24 27.29
C ALA A 940 -18.23 -12.34 28.37
N VAL A 941 -19.12 -11.34 28.45
CA VAL A 941 -20.30 -11.39 29.34
C VAL A 941 -21.21 -12.57 28.99
N ALA A 942 -21.40 -12.90 27.71
CA ALA A 942 -22.17 -14.08 27.32
C ALA A 942 -21.58 -15.37 27.90
N CYS A 943 -20.24 -15.51 27.91
CA CYS A 943 -19.57 -16.63 28.57
C CYS A 943 -19.83 -16.62 30.08
N MET A 944 -19.72 -15.45 30.73
CA MET A 944 -19.96 -15.30 32.17
C MET A 944 -21.40 -15.67 32.56
N VAL A 945 -22.40 -15.23 31.79
CA VAL A 945 -23.81 -15.56 32.00
C VAL A 945 -24.04 -17.07 31.91
N LEU A 946 -23.42 -17.76 30.94
CA LEU A 946 -23.52 -19.22 30.84
C LEU A 946 -22.85 -19.91 32.03
N ARG A 947 -21.70 -19.40 32.50
CA ARG A 947 -20.97 -19.95 33.65
C ARG A 947 -21.69 -19.80 34.99
N LEU A 948 -22.59 -18.83 35.14
CA LEU A 948 -23.40 -18.70 36.37
C LEU A 948 -24.17 -20.00 36.70
N GLY A 949 -24.58 -20.78 35.69
CA GLY A 949 -25.28 -22.04 35.88
C GLY A 949 -24.39 -23.22 36.30
N LEU A 950 -23.06 -23.05 36.29
CA LEU A 950 -22.08 -24.09 36.56
C LEU A 950 -21.33 -23.90 37.89
N LEU A 951 -21.31 -22.67 38.40
CA LEU A 951 -20.51 -22.29 39.58
C LEU A 951 -21.28 -22.45 40.91
N PRO A 952 -20.57 -22.61 42.04
CA PRO A 952 -21.16 -22.57 43.37
C PRO A 952 -21.79 -21.21 43.72
N PRO A 953 -22.76 -21.14 44.66
CA PRO A 953 -23.48 -19.90 44.99
C PRO A 953 -22.60 -18.72 45.46
N ALA A 954 -21.46 -19.00 46.11
CA ALA A 954 -20.53 -17.96 46.56
C ALA A 954 -19.84 -17.25 45.39
N ASP A 955 -19.48 -18.00 44.35
CA ASP A 955 -18.78 -17.48 43.17
C ASP A 955 -19.76 -16.83 42.17
N GLN A 956 -21.05 -17.24 42.20
CA GLN A 956 -22.11 -16.62 41.39
C GLN A 956 -22.29 -15.14 41.70
N ALA A 957 -22.33 -14.74 42.98
CA ALA A 957 -22.53 -13.34 43.37
C ALA A 957 -21.36 -12.43 42.93
N ALA A 958 -20.13 -12.94 42.96
CA ALA A 958 -18.97 -12.23 42.44
C ALA A 958 -19.07 -12.05 40.92
N LEU A 959 -19.37 -13.13 40.20
CA LEU A 959 -19.50 -13.11 38.75
C LEU A 959 -20.66 -12.22 38.27
N GLU A 960 -21.77 -12.15 39.00
CA GLU A 960 -22.87 -11.24 38.70
C GLU A 960 -22.47 -9.76 38.81
N SER A 961 -21.68 -9.40 39.83
CA SER A 961 -21.13 -8.05 39.98
C SER A 961 -20.17 -7.72 38.82
N ASP A 962 -19.40 -8.71 38.36
CA ASP A 962 -18.46 -8.55 37.26
C ASP A 962 -19.19 -8.34 35.92
N ILE A 963 -20.27 -9.08 35.70
CA ILE A 963 -21.17 -8.91 34.55
C ILE A 963 -21.72 -7.48 34.50
N GLU A 964 -22.24 -6.96 35.61
CA GLU A 964 -22.80 -5.61 35.67
C GLU A 964 -21.74 -4.54 35.41
N SER A 965 -20.57 -4.68 36.04
CA SER A 965 -19.46 -3.75 35.84
C SER A 965 -18.97 -3.74 34.39
N LEU A 966 -18.87 -4.90 33.74
CA LEU A 966 -18.40 -4.99 32.35
C LEU A 966 -19.44 -4.43 31.36
N LEU A 967 -20.73 -4.68 31.60
CA LEU A 967 -21.84 -4.12 30.81
C LEU A 967 -22.00 -2.60 30.97
N ASP A 968 -21.57 -2.03 32.10
CA ASP A 968 -21.56 -0.58 32.30
C ASP A 968 -20.31 0.10 31.71
N ASN A 969 -19.28 -0.68 31.36
CA ASN A 969 -18.07 -0.20 30.70
C ASN A 969 -18.12 -0.27 29.15
N VAL A 970 -19.28 -0.59 28.58
CA VAL A 970 -19.51 -0.51 27.13
C VAL A 970 -19.41 0.96 26.67
N HIS A 971 -18.93 1.17 25.44
CA HIS A 971 -18.58 2.47 24.87
C HIS A 971 -17.46 3.24 25.59
N ASN A 972 -16.78 2.59 26.54
CA ASN A 972 -15.78 3.20 27.43
C ASN A 972 -16.30 4.44 28.19
N ALA A 973 -17.62 4.53 28.41
CA ALA A 973 -18.27 5.75 28.90
C ALA A 973 -17.77 6.17 30.30
N GLN A 974 -17.52 5.19 31.18
CA GLN A 974 -17.01 5.46 32.52
C GLN A 974 -15.57 5.99 32.52
N ASN A 975 -14.69 5.43 31.68
CA ASN A 975 -13.29 5.85 31.60
C ASN A 975 -13.16 7.27 31.04
N LEU A 976 -13.97 7.61 30.01
CA LEU A 976 -14.05 8.98 29.49
C LEU A 976 -14.54 10.01 30.52
N GLN A 977 -15.35 9.59 31.49
CA GLN A 977 -15.76 10.47 32.60
C GLN A 977 -14.64 10.68 33.62
N ARG A 978 -13.79 9.68 33.84
CA ARG A 978 -12.66 9.73 34.78
C ARG A 978 -11.50 10.57 34.25
N SER A 979 -11.15 10.45 32.97
CA SER A 979 -10.02 11.17 32.37
C SER A 979 -10.42 12.47 31.67
N ARG A 980 -10.22 13.61 32.35
CA ARG A 980 -10.49 14.94 31.77
C ARG A 980 -9.60 15.26 30.56
N THR A 981 -8.34 14.83 30.60
CA THR A 981 -7.35 15.11 29.55
C THR A 981 -7.65 14.35 28.28
N GLN A 982 -7.88 13.03 28.39
CA GLN A 982 -8.25 12.17 27.28
C GLN A 982 -9.56 12.65 26.64
N ARG A 983 -10.56 12.99 27.46
CA ARG A 983 -11.80 13.60 26.98
C ARG A 983 -11.56 14.92 26.27
N ALA A 984 -10.56 15.72 26.65
CA ALA A 984 -10.21 16.94 25.93
C ALA A 984 -9.54 16.65 24.58
N LEU A 985 -8.65 15.65 24.49
CA LEU A 985 -8.00 15.23 23.24
C LEU A 985 -9.02 14.79 22.18
N ILE A 986 -10.00 13.98 22.57
CA ILE A 986 -11.08 13.53 21.66
C ILE A 986 -12.19 14.59 21.47
N GLN A 987 -11.90 15.86 21.76
CA GLN A 987 -12.83 16.99 21.63
C GLN A 987 -14.19 16.78 22.34
N ARG A 988 -14.11 16.20 23.54
CA ARG A 988 -15.23 15.93 24.46
C ARG A 988 -16.31 15.03 23.87
N GLN A 989 -15.96 14.16 22.92
CA GLN A 989 -16.84 13.07 22.49
C GLN A 989 -17.30 12.28 23.72
N LYS A 990 -18.60 11.97 23.81
CA LYS A 990 -19.19 11.41 25.02
C LYS A 990 -18.92 9.90 25.18
N ARG A 991 -18.83 9.20 24.05
CA ARG A 991 -18.76 7.74 23.99
C ARG A 991 -18.10 7.31 22.67
N TYR A 992 -17.43 6.17 22.68
CA TYR A 992 -16.93 5.52 21.47
C TYR A 992 -18.03 4.66 20.83
N ASN A 993 -17.96 4.42 19.53
CA ASN A 993 -18.88 3.55 18.78
C ASN A 993 -20.38 3.84 19.02
N GLY A 994 -20.75 5.12 19.10
CA GLY A 994 -22.15 5.52 19.28
C GLY A 994 -23.07 4.98 18.18
N HIS A 995 -22.52 4.65 17.01
CA HIS A 995 -23.24 4.01 15.92
C HIS A 995 -23.80 2.62 16.26
N LEU A 996 -23.19 1.90 17.19
CA LEU A 996 -23.63 0.57 17.60
C LEU A 996 -24.60 0.56 18.79
N GLU A 997 -24.97 1.72 19.33
CA GLU A 997 -25.78 1.82 20.55
C GLU A 997 -27.04 0.94 20.51
N ALA A 998 -27.80 0.97 19.41
CA ALA A 998 -29.04 0.22 19.28
C ALA A 998 -28.82 -1.30 19.40
N TYR A 999 -27.73 -1.82 18.82
CA TYR A 999 -27.36 -3.22 18.96
C TYR A 999 -26.86 -3.53 20.38
N LEU A 1000 -25.96 -2.70 20.92
CA LEU A 1000 -25.36 -2.92 22.23
C LEU A 1000 -26.40 -2.87 23.37
N ASN A 1001 -27.38 -1.98 23.30
CA ASN A 1001 -28.50 -1.92 24.25
C ASN A 1001 -29.38 -3.18 24.17
N ARG A 1002 -29.66 -3.68 22.96
CA ARG A 1002 -30.40 -4.94 22.77
C ARG A 1002 -29.62 -6.14 23.30
N ALA A 1003 -28.32 -6.20 23.03
CA ALA A 1003 -27.44 -7.24 23.56
C ALA A 1003 -27.39 -7.22 25.10
N LYS A 1004 -27.27 -6.03 25.71
CA LYS A 1004 -27.32 -5.85 27.17
C LYS A 1004 -28.64 -6.36 27.75
N ALA A 1005 -29.77 -5.99 27.16
CA ALA A 1005 -31.09 -6.48 27.59
C ALA A 1005 -31.24 -8.00 27.43
N CYS A 1006 -30.71 -8.57 26.34
CA CYS A 1006 -30.67 -10.00 26.09
C CYS A 1006 -29.86 -10.74 27.17
N LEU A 1007 -28.65 -10.27 27.47
CA LEU A 1007 -27.78 -10.85 28.50
C LEU A 1007 -28.42 -10.78 29.89
N GLN A 1008 -29.06 -9.66 30.23
CA GLN A 1008 -29.80 -9.52 31.49
C GLN A 1008 -30.99 -10.47 31.58
N LYS A 1009 -31.72 -10.67 30.48
CA LYS A 1009 -32.83 -11.64 30.42
C LYS A 1009 -32.31 -13.06 30.68
N HIS A 1010 -31.22 -13.48 30.01
CA HIS A 1010 -30.66 -14.82 30.18
C HIS A 1010 -30.00 -15.03 31.55
N LYS A 1011 -29.35 -14.00 32.13
CA LYS A 1011 -28.87 -13.98 33.53
C LYS A 1011 -29.98 -14.31 34.53
N ASN A 1012 -31.21 -13.88 34.28
CA ASN A 1012 -32.34 -14.13 35.19
C ASN A 1012 -32.98 -15.52 34.99
N LEU A 1013 -32.65 -16.22 33.89
CA LEU A 1013 -33.21 -17.54 33.53
C LEU A 1013 -32.28 -18.70 33.90
N THR A 1014 -31.13 -18.42 34.52
CA THR A 1014 -30.03 -19.38 34.75
C THR A 1014 -30.44 -20.64 35.53
N HIS A 1015 -31.50 -20.57 36.35
CA HIS A 1015 -32.02 -21.66 37.17
C HIS A 1015 -32.87 -22.71 36.42
N GLN A 1016 -33.05 -22.60 35.11
CA GLN A 1016 -33.78 -23.60 34.31
C GLN A 1016 -32.94 -24.88 34.08
N THR A 1017 -33.58 -26.05 34.08
CA THR A 1017 -32.96 -27.39 33.93
C THR A 1017 -32.65 -27.77 32.47
N LEU A 1018 -32.30 -26.80 31.61
CA LEU A 1018 -31.90 -27.07 30.23
C LEU A 1018 -30.44 -27.53 30.16
N ASP A 1019 -30.11 -28.33 29.14
CA ASP A 1019 -28.72 -28.70 28.83
C ASP A 1019 -27.89 -27.45 28.48
N MET A 1020 -26.59 -27.48 28.77
CA MET A 1020 -25.72 -26.32 28.57
C MET A 1020 -25.56 -25.94 27.10
N ALA A 1021 -25.55 -26.92 26.19
CA ALA A 1021 -25.51 -26.64 24.75
C ALA A 1021 -26.76 -25.88 24.30
N GLU A 1022 -27.94 -26.28 24.78
CA GLU A 1022 -29.21 -25.62 24.46
C GLU A 1022 -29.29 -24.20 25.03
N LYS A 1023 -28.82 -24.00 26.28
CA LYS A 1023 -28.74 -22.66 26.90
C LYS A 1023 -27.84 -21.74 26.09
N ARG A 1024 -26.65 -22.23 25.72
CA ARG A 1024 -25.72 -21.49 24.86
C ARG A 1024 -26.40 -21.15 23.54
N ASP A 1025 -26.98 -22.13 22.86
CA ASP A 1025 -27.54 -21.92 21.53
C ASP A 1025 -28.70 -20.92 21.52
N ALA A 1026 -29.54 -20.94 22.56
CA ALA A 1026 -30.59 -19.95 22.75
C ALA A 1026 -30.00 -18.54 22.95
N LEU A 1027 -29.02 -18.38 23.83
CA LEU A 1027 -28.39 -17.08 24.10
C LEU A 1027 -27.68 -16.52 22.87
N ILE A 1028 -26.87 -17.33 22.18
CA ILE A 1028 -26.09 -16.90 21.02
C ILE A 1028 -27.01 -16.56 19.85
N LYS A 1029 -28.07 -17.36 19.63
CA LYS A 1029 -29.09 -17.07 18.62
C LYS A 1029 -29.80 -15.74 18.88
N ASP A 1030 -30.18 -15.46 20.13
CA ASP A 1030 -30.81 -14.20 20.50
C ASP A 1030 -29.86 -13.01 20.26
N LEU A 1031 -28.58 -13.13 20.65
CA LEU A 1031 -27.57 -12.09 20.40
C LEU A 1031 -27.37 -11.81 18.90
N PHE A 1032 -27.22 -12.86 18.08
CA PHE A 1032 -27.06 -12.71 16.63
C PHE A 1032 -28.32 -12.19 15.94
N SER A 1033 -29.52 -12.54 16.43
CA SER A 1033 -30.78 -12.01 15.87
C SER A 1033 -30.88 -10.48 16.01
N GLY A 1034 -30.22 -9.89 17.00
CA GLY A 1034 -30.11 -8.44 17.18
C GLY A 1034 -29.41 -7.73 16.02
N LEU A 1035 -28.63 -8.43 15.18
CA LEU A 1035 -27.96 -7.90 13.98
C LEU A 1035 -28.84 -7.95 12.71
N LEU A 1036 -30.05 -8.49 12.81
CA LEU A 1036 -30.98 -8.64 11.69
C LEU A 1036 -32.26 -7.81 11.85
N MET A 1037 -32.57 -7.40 13.08
CA MET A 1037 -33.78 -6.64 13.40
C MET A 1037 -33.53 -5.13 13.45
N PRO A 1038 -34.56 -4.29 13.18
CA PRO A 1038 -34.48 -2.84 13.31
C PRO A 1038 -34.07 -2.36 14.71
#